data_AF-V5RVI9-F1
#
_entry.id   AF-V5RVI9-F1
#
_cell.length_a   1.000
_cell.length_b   1.000
_cell.length_c   1.000
_cell.angle_alpha   90.00
_cell.angle_beta   90.00
_cell.angle_gamma   90.00
#
_symmetry.space_group_name_H-M   'P 1'
#
loop_
_entity.id
_entity.type
_entity.pdbx_description
1 polymer ?
#
loop_
_entity_poly.entity_id
_entity_poly.type
_entity_poly.pdbx_seq_one_letter_code
_entity_poly.pdbx_strand_id
1 'polypeptide(L)'
;MVLHFKSKSPLRVNKLAGAFIAIAAFLVQPLVTLNIPSAFAVSGPQYYVRADGSDTNCDGSANVADADTTTTACAKATVQAGINAAGSDATVHIGSGSFSASQYLVLAGHDNLTIDGDGKTHTTLQLTAAYDGFKVQANNVTLSDFTIDGTSVANYGLRAQGVDNLTVDNVKTTKMKKTGFDINGVTNSSFTDLTATDNGGNGFSVTDTLNLTFTDTRSSGNAWGGMGIYTHGGAFVGRCGVDGISFSGVLNLQEVGALYTGIDSSTCTSITNVNIPSTALPYKVTLNNTDPQDIYTASQANAESLVSAYGALSPVVRSTETGHYVVVGGQTIQSVINAAPAGSVIDVPAGTYPESVSVNKAVTLVGAGSDDTGTVISGTSGTGLSLSAGTDATHRVVVQNLKVTGFTTGVTASSYNTLENVVSTGNASYGISLNSLNDLNIASSKFNNNTVGLKLSSAASANNVQITNSEFNGNSAHGWYSDKSAASGSYLTNLSVANTSFSDNGQKGFYTEKLSYATFDHVTINNSGFTGSYGSGLNINLKYGNYQNITIQNSVVTNSGRGDALYGTGINIEARDDGSYASNPATLNNVTISGGQVTDNQVGLRFGESGKNNAGPTGVTIMGVNLSGNVAEAINNQTTATITAVGNWWGHETGPTAGQYTGDVIVTPWCDVADCSSLFSDEPVQLEVSDGQGTTDVPLALSSSTPSGPVSVEIPENTTITSDSGWDGTITPPTIDTTYDVPGASNTTGLVITVGSDEYSLSFDKPVKLILPGQKGKLVGWQAPGSSTFTPITTDCSTYLPDLNAGMPVGGDCKTTDDTDLVIWTKHFTTFATYTVATTNGDGSGGGSGGGTTTTSPAPTPTTIFGGVFNVTPNQGTKSGNGIKDDNGEILGTNTSPKKTTANASAKDNGGIILGLAWYWWVAILAVLGLVWWGFSAWRTRRSDTF
;
A
#
# COMPACT_ATOMS: atom_id res chain seq x y z
N MET A 1 30.40 -60.78 21.42
CA MET A 1 30.62 -59.59 20.56
C MET A 1 29.94 -58.42 21.28
N VAL A 2 30.59 -57.60 22.13
CA VAL A 2 31.65 -56.59 21.87
C VAL A 2 31.18 -55.62 20.77
N LEU A 3 30.98 -54.29 20.90
CA LEU A 3 31.35 -53.26 21.88
C LEU A 3 30.43 -52.00 21.72
N HIS A 4 30.50 -51.09 22.70
CA HIS A 4 29.89 -49.75 22.86
C HIS A 4 30.07 -48.74 21.69
N PHE A 5 29.11 -47.81 21.48
CA PHE A 5 29.15 -46.40 21.97
C PHE A 5 27.87 -45.59 21.65
N LYS A 6 27.67 -44.55 22.46
CA LYS A 6 26.53 -43.62 22.60
C LYS A 6 26.22 -42.71 21.39
N SER A 7 24.98 -42.19 21.46
CA SER A 7 24.54 -40.80 21.20
C SER A 7 24.07 -40.42 19.78
N LYS A 8 22.75 -40.25 19.61
CA LYS A 8 22.08 -38.92 19.48
C LYS A 8 20.54 -39.06 19.48
N SER A 9 19.91 -38.04 20.06
CA SER A 9 18.50 -37.70 20.30
C SER A 9 17.45 -38.07 19.21
N PRO A 10 16.19 -38.37 19.60
CA PRO A 10 15.12 -38.57 18.64
C PRO A 10 14.29 -37.30 18.33
N LEU A 11 13.93 -37.21 17.04
CA LEU A 11 12.64 -36.78 16.48
C LEU A 11 12.21 -35.29 16.58
N ARG A 12 12.46 -34.56 15.49
CA ARG A 12 11.68 -33.39 15.05
C ARG A 12 10.60 -33.83 14.05
N VAL A 13 9.34 -33.81 14.46
CA VAL A 13 8.19 -33.54 13.57
C VAL A 13 7.18 -32.70 14.36
N ASN A 14 7.47 -31.40 14.50
CA ASN A 14 6.50 -30.39 14.95
C ASN A 14 6.01 -29.62 13.72
N LYS A 15 4.96 -30.13 13.06
CA LYS A 15 4.07 -29.36 12.17
C LYS A 15 2.67 -29.97 12.19
N LEU A 16 2.05 -29.96 13.37
CA LEU A 16 0.58 -30.01 13.57
C LEU A 16 0.20 -29.74 15.04
N ALA A 17 0.96 -28.87 15.72
CA ALA A 17 0.72 -28.44 17.10
C ALA A 17 0.59 -26.90 17.22
N GLY A 18 0.27 -26.22 16.11
CA GLY A 18 0.15 -24.75 16.04
C GLY A 18 -1.28 -24.21 15.92
N ALA A 19 -2.30 -25.08 15.96
CA ALA A 19 -3.70 -24.68 15.88
C ALA A 19 -4.56 -25.21 17.06
N PHE A 20 -3.93 -25.83 18.07
CA PHE A 20 -4.61 -26.38 19.25
C PHE A 20 -4.15 -25.74 20.58
N ILE A 21 -3.49 -24.58 20.52
CA ILE A 21 -3.21 -23.71 21.68
C ILE A 21 -3.75 -22.30 21.38
N ALA A 22 -4.97 -22.24 20.84
CA ALA A 22 -5.75 -21.00 20.71
C ALA A 22 -7.20 -21.18 21.18
N ILE A 23 -7.54 -22.37 21.72
CA ILE A 23 -8.83 -22.68 22.36
C ILE A 23 -8.60 -23.26 23.76
N ALA A 24 -7.53 -22.83 24.43
CA ALA A 24 -7.21 -23.19 25.82
C ALA A 24 -6.90 -21.97 26.72
N ALA A 25 -6.97 -20.75 26.17
CA ALA A 25 -6.72 -19.51 26.91
C ALA A 25 -7.97 -18.60 27.04
N PHE A 26 -9.15 -19.10 26.69
CA PHE A 26 -10.43 -18.39 26.85
C PHE A 26 -11.41 -19.10 27.82
N LEU A 27 -10.95 -20.10 28.58
CA LEU A 27 -11.77 -20.85 29.54
C LEU A 27 -11.07 -21.10 30.89
N VAL A 28 -10.23 -20.16 31.31
CA VAL A 28 -9.66 -20.10 32.67
C VAL A 28 -9.70 -18.60 32.99
N GLN A 29 -10.74 -17.99 33.55
CA GLN A 29 -11.54 -18.26 34.75
C GLN A 29 -12.73 -17.23 34.72
N PRO A 30 -13.80 -17.36 35.52
CA PRO A 30 -13.80 -17.99 36.82
C PRO A 30 -14.65 -19.23 36.88
N LEU A 31 -14.27 -20.14 37.78
CA LEU A 31 -15.30 -20.76 38.61
C LEU A 31 -16.09 -19.60 39.23
N VAL A 32 -17.14 -19.19 38.53
CA VAL A 32 -18.31 -18.62 39.18
C VAL A 32 -18.69 -19.68 40.20
N THR A 33 -18.45 -19.33 41.45
CA THR A 33 -19.22 -19.81 42.58
C THR A 33 -20.64 -20.08 42.10
N LEU A 34 -20.93 -21.36 41.86
CA LEU A 34 -22.32 -21.79 41.88
C LEU A 34 -22.82 -21.28 43.22
N ASN A 35 -23.74 -20.32 43.16
CA ASN A 35 -24.44 -19.80 44.32
C ASN A 35 -25.32 -20.96 44.82
N ILE A 36 -24.69 -21.95 45.46
CA ILE A 36 -25.37 -22.82 46.38
C ILE A 36 -25.89 -21.84 47.42
N PRO A 37 -27.21 -21.71 47.62
CA PRO A 37 -27.71 -20.94 48.74
C PRO A 37 -27.00 -21.53 49.96
N SER A 38 -26.25 -20.70 50.68
CA SER A 38 -25.62 -21.03 51.95
C SER A 38 -26.71 -21.24 53.01
N ALA A 39 -27.62 -22.18 52.77
CA ALA A 39 -28.32 -22.87 53.81
C ALA A 39 -27.31 -23.86 54.40
N PHE A 40 -26.79 -23.52 55.59
CA PHE A 40 -25.81 -24.24 56.40
C PHE A 40 -24.31 -23.90 56.22
N ALA A 41 -23.96 -22.65 55.89
CA ALA A 41 -22.79 -22.06 56.54
C ALA A 41 -23.24 -21.67 57.96
N VAL A 42 -22.66 -22.25 59.00
CA VAL A 42 -22.83 -21.71 60.36
C VAL A 42 -22.23 -20.32 60.30
N SER A 43 -23.05 -19.27 60.27
CA SER A 43 -22.54 -17.89 60.29
C SER A 43 -21.71 -17.77 61.55
N GLY A 44 -20.43 -17.46 61.41
CA GLY A 44 -19.62 -17.19 62.58
C GLY A 44 -20.19 -16.01 63.37
N PRO A 45 -19.70 -15.81 64.61
CA PRO A 45 -20.25 -14.82 65.52
C PRO A 45 -20.32 -13.43 64.87
N GLN A 46 -21.49 -12.77 64.97
CA GLN A 46 -21.73 -11.45 64.42
C GLN A 46 -21.52 -10.40 65.52
N TYR A 47 -20.81 -9.32 65.20
CA TYR A 47 -20.57 -8.18 66.08
C TYR A 47 -20.93 -6.89 65.36
N TYR A 48 -21.49 -5.93 66.09
CA TYR A 48 -21.94 -4.66 65.53
C TYR A 48 -21.17 -3.50 66.17
N VAL A 49 -20.83 -2.50 65.36
CA VAL A 49 -20.13 -1.27 65.76
C VAL A 49 -20.97 -0.07 65.34
N ARG A 50 -21.27 0.82 66.30
CA ARG A 50 -22.07 2.04 66.10
C ARG A 50 -21.44 3.19 66.86
N ALA A 51 -21.44 4.41 66.30
CA ALA A 51 -20.70 5.54 66.87
C ALA A 51 -21.24 5.97 68.26
N ASP A 52 -22.52 5.73 68.51
CA ASP A 52 -23.21 5.95 69.79
C ASP A 52 -23.21 4.71 70.71
N GLY A 53 -22.69 3.57 70.22
CA GLY A 53 -22.67 2.30 70.93
C GLY A 53 -24.04 1.63 71.12
N SER A 54 -25.11 2.11 70.44
CA SER A 54 -26.46 1.59 70.64
C SER A 54 -26.82 0.48 69.63
N ASP A 55 -27.19 -0.70 70.14
CA ASP A 55 -27.90 -1.77 69.43
C ASP A 55 -28.47 -2.71 70.51
N THR A 56 -29.78 -2.64 70.73
CA THR A 56 -30.47 -3.42 71.78
C THR A 56 -30.85 -4.83 71.31
N ASN A 57 -30.93 -5.07 70.00
CA ASN A 57 -31.39 -6.34 69.42
C ASN A 57 -30.25 -7.22 68.90
N CYS A 58 -29.04 -6.67 68.78
CA CYS A 58 -27.85 -7.38 68.29
C CYS A 58 -28.02 -7.96 66.89
N ASP A 59 -28.87 -7.32 66.09
CA ASP A 59 -29.22 -7.74 64.75
C ASP A 59 -29.03 -6.62 63.73
N GLY A 60 -28.48 -5.47 64.16
CA GLY A 60 -28.26 -4.30 63.33
C GLY A 60 -29.52 -3.52 62.95
N SER A 61 -30.72 -3.87 63.46
CA SER A 61 -32.01 -3.34 62.99
C SER A 61 -32.57 -2.13 63.76
N ALA A 62 -31.99 -1.71 64.90
CA ALA A 62 -32.53 -0.63 65.73
C ALA A 62 -31.51 0.47 66.08
N ASN A 63 -31.63 1.63 65.41
CA ASN A 63 -30.93 2.88 65.72
C ASN A 63 -31.77 3.74 66.69
N VAL A 64 -32.00 3.24 67.90
CA VAL A 64 -32.62 4.03 68.97
C VAL A 64 -31.60 4.18 70.08
N ALA A 65 -31.09 5.41 70.28
CA ALA A 65 -30.20 5.73 71.38
C ALA A 65 -30.79 5.22 72.70
N ASP A 66 -30.08 4.35 73.40
CA ASP A 66 -30.56 3.78 74.64
C ASP A 66 -30.60 4.87 75.73
N ALA A 67 -31.80 5.32 76.08
CA ALA A 67 -32.04 6.24 77.18
C ALA A 67 -32.14 5.50 78.53
N ASP A 68 -32.11 4.17 78.54
CA ASP A 68 -32.29 3.31 79.71
C ASP A 68 -31.00 2.53 80.02
N THR A 69 -30.24 3.00 81.01
CA THR A 69 -28.94 2.44 81.41
C THR A 69 -29.01 1.04 82.05
N THR A 70 -30.13 0.32 81.91
CA THR A 70 -30.36 -1.00 82.52
C THR A 70 -30.36 -2.17 81.53
N THR A 71 -30.45 -1.93 80.20
CA THR A 71 -30.24 -2.95 79.16
C THR A 71 -28.83 -2.88 78.59
N THR A 72 -28.11 -4.01 78.57
CA THR A 72 -26.74 -4.03 78.03
C THR A 72 -26.79 -4.01 76.49
N ALA A 73 -26.66 -2.83 75.88
CA ALA A 73 -26.46 -2.70 74.44
C ALA A 73 -25.25 -3.55 73.98
N CYS A 74 -25.42 -4.30 72.91
CA CYS A 74 -24.41 -5.27 72.45
C CYS A 74 -23.46 -4.71 71.39
N ALA A 75 -23.83 -3.62 70.70
CA ALA A 75 -22.92 -2.91 69.81
C ALA A 75 -21.73 -2.30 70.56
N LYS A 76 -20.61 -2.19 69.86
CA LYS A 76 -19.39 -1.55 70.38
C LYS A 76 -19.29 -0.12 69.86
N ALA A 77 -18.87 0.80 70.73
CA ALA A 77 -18.71 2.21 70.38
C ALA A 77 -17.50 2.49 69.47
N THR A 78 -16.56 1.55 69.36
CA THR A 78 -15.36 1.68 68.52
C THR A 78 -15.11 0.41 67.71
N VAL A 79 -14.52 0.58 66.53
CA VAL A 79 -14.19 -0.53 65.62
C VAL A 79 -13.21 -1.50 66.28
N GLN A 80 -12.20 -1.01 67.00
CA GLN A 80 -11.26 -1.88 67.72
C GLN A 80 -11.96 -2.69 68.81
N ALA A 81 -12.95 -2.14 69.51
CA ALA A 81 -13.70 -2.92 70.49
C ALA A 81 -14.55 -4.01 69.83
N GLY A 82 -15.07 -3.77 68.62
CA GLY A 82 -15.71 -4.80 67.78
C GLY A 82 -14.74 -5.90 67.38
N ILE A 83 -13.57 -5.53 66.86
CA ILE A 83 -12.50 -6.48 66.49
C ILE A 83 -12.03 -7.29 67.71
N ASN A 84 -11.81 -6.66 68.86
CA ASN A 84 -11.38 -7.35 70.08
C ASN A 84 -12.42 -8.34 70.60
N ALA A 85 -13.71 -8.07 70.36
CA ALA A 85 -14.79 -8.99 70.70
C ALA A 85 -14.89 -10.15 69.70
N ALA A 86 -14.50 -9.90 68.44
CA ALA A 86 -14.49 -10.89 67.37
C ALA A 86 -13.30 -11.86 67.49
N GLY A 87 -13.57 -13.16 67.36
CA GLY A 87 -12.53 -14.17 67.15
C GLY A 87 -12.29 -14.43 65.66
N SER A 88 -11.57 -15.50 65.35
CA SER A 88 -11.59 -16.08 64.00
C SER A 88 -13.01 -16.44 63.56
N ASP A 89 -13.24 -16.48 62.25
CA ASP A 89 -14.52 -16.81 61.60
C ASP A 89 -15.68 -15.80 61.83
N ALA A 90 -15.46 -14.73 62.59
CA ALA A 90 -16.48 -13.75 62.94
C ALA A 90 -16.72 -12.71 61.84
N THR A 91 -17.84 -11.98 61.95
CA THR A 91 -18.15 -10.81 61.13
C THR A 91 -18.35 -9.60 62.03
N VAL A 92 -17.72 -8.47 61.71
CA VAL A 92 -17.88 -7.18 62.39
C VAL A 92 -18.54 -6.19 61.44
N HIS A 93 -19.81 -5.87 61.69
CA HIS A 93 -20.61 -4.89 60.96
C HIS A 93 -20.39 -3.49 61.53
N ILE A 94 -19.97 -2.54 60.71
CA ILE A 94 -19.76 -1.14 61.07
C ILE A 94 -20.86 -0.30 60.43
N GLY A 95 -21.76 0.22 61.25
CA GLY A 95 -22.85 1.06 60.77
C GLY A 95 -22.41 2.35 60.08
N SER A 96 -23.35 3.02 59.40
CA SER A 96 -23.18 4.39 58.93
C SER A 96 -22.65 5.32 60.04
N GLY A 97 -21.69 6.18 59.69
CA GLY A 97 -21.15 7.18 60.60
C GLY A 97 -19.63 7.36 60.49
N SER A 98 -19.12 8.29 61.30
CA SER A 98 -17.69 8.56 61.43
C SER A 98 -17.16 7.97 62.73
N PHE A 99 -16.13 7.13 62.63
CA PHE A 99 -15.52 6.44 63.77
C PHE A 99 -14.08 6.90 63.91
N SER A 100 -13.76 7.56 65.02
CA SER A 100 -12.39 7.97 65.31
C SER A 100 -11.57 6.78 65.80
N ALA A 101 -10.39 6.58 65.21
CA ALA A 101 -9.39 5.63 65.68
C ALA A 101 -8.11 6.35 66.07
N SER A 102 -7.70 6.17 67.33
CA SER A 102 -6.47 6.72 67.90
C SER A 102 -5.35 5.67 68.02
N GLN A 103 -5.54 4.48 67.45
CA GLN A 103 -4.57 3.38 67.40
C GLN A 103 -4.80 2.52 66.15
N TYR A 104 -3.86 1.62 65.84
CA TYR A 104 -4.00 0.64 64.76
C TYR A 104 -5.25 -0.23 64.94
N LEU A 105 -5.98 -0.50 63.86
CA LEU A 105 -6.96 -1.58 63.82
C LEU A 105 -6.22 -2.88 63.48
N VAL A 106 -5.74 -3.57 64.53
CA VAL A 106 -4.89 -4.77 64.39
C VAL A 106 -5.75 -6.00 64.20
N LEU A 107 -5.50 -6.75 63.12
CA LEU A 107 -6.21 -8.01 62.79
C LEU A 107 -5.32 -9.25 62.99
N ALA A 108 -4.18 -9.11 63.68
CA ALA A 108 -3.30 -10.24 63.97
C ALA A 108 -4.01 -11.29 64.84
N GLY A 109 -3.99 -12.55 64.41
CA GLY A 109 -4.65 -13.66 65.13
C GLY A 109 -6.14 -13.82 64.85
N HIS A 110 -6.70 -13.08 63.89
CA HIS A 110 -8.11 -13.17 63.49
C HIS A 110 -8.27 -13.78 62.09
N ASP A 111 -7.85 -15.03 61.90
CA ASP A 111 -8.04 -15.72 60.62
C ASP A 111 -9.54 -15.83 60.28
N ASN A 112 -9.89 -15.70 59.00
CA ASN A 112 -11.28 -15.76 58.50
C ASN A 112 -12.22 -14.68 59.07
N LEU A 113 -11.69 -13.53 59.48
CA LEU A 113 -12.49 -12.40 59.96
C LEU A 113 -13.04 -11.57 58.79
N THR A 114 -14.32 -11.22 58.86
CA THR A 114 -14.96 -10.25 57.95
C THR A 114 -15.21 -8.93 58.68
N ILE A 115 -14.86 -7.80 58.08
CA ILE A 115 -15.24 -6.46 58.54
C ILE A 115 -16.03 -5.80 57.41
N ASP A 116 -17.28 -5.46 57.70
CA ASP A 116 -18.25 -5.02 56.71
C ASP A 116 -18.85 -3.67 57.13
N GLY A 117 -18.69 -2.64 56.30
CA GLY A 117 -19.27 -1.32 56.54
C GLY A 117 -20.65 -1.15 55.90
N ASP A 118 -21.28 0.00 56.12
CA ASP A 118 -22.61 0.34 55.57
C ASP A 118 -22.52 1.01 54.18
N GLY A 119 -21.32 0.99 53.59
CA GLY A 119 -21.01 1.51 52.26
C GLY A 119 -19.86 2.51 52.30
N LYS A 120 -19.05 2.53 51.22
CA LYS A 120 -17.90 3.43 51.04
C LYS A 120 -18.20 4.91 51.30
N THR A 121 -19.44 5.35 51.08
CA THR A 121 -19.90 6.74 51.29
C THR A 121 -20.58 6.97 52.64
N HIS A 122 -20.92 5.91 53.38
CA HIS A 122 -21.71 5.98 54.60
C HIS A 122 -20.87 5.72 55.86
N THR A 123 -19.87 4.85 55.77
CA THR A 123 -18.98 4.50 56.88
C THR A 123 -17.60 5.13 56.66
N THR A 124 -17.16 5.98 57.59
CA THR A 124 -15.83 6.62 57.57
C THR A 124 -15.04 6.28 58.83
N LEU A 125 -13.84 5.73 58.65
CA LEU A 125 -12.84 5.55 59.69
C LEU A 125 -11.90 6.76 59.66
N GLN A 126 -11.98 7.63 60.66
CA GLN A 126 -11.11 8.80 60.79
C GLN A 126 -9.94 8.48 61.70
N LEU A 127 -8.73 8.47 61.12
CA LEU A 127 -7.51 8.19 61.86
C LEU A 127 -6.94 9.51 62.41
N THR A 128 -6.87 9.65 63.73
CA THR A 128 -6.50 10.92 64.39
C THR A 128 -5.07 10.93 64.96
N ALA A 129 -4.28 9.92 64.65
CA ALA A 129 -2.91 9.77 65.12
C ALA A 129 -2.03 9.07 64.07
N ALA A 130 -0.72 9.10 64.26
CA ALA A 130 0.28 8.61 63.31
C ALA A 130 0.41 7.06 63.29
N TYR A 131 -0.73 6.38 63.10
CA TYR A 131 -0.86 4.93 63.02
C TYR A 131 -1.33 4.50 61.62
N ASP A 132 -1.41 3.19 61.40
CA ASP A 132 -2.01 2.60 60.19
C ASP A 132 -3.51 2.39 60.47
N GLY A 133 -4.37 2.50 59.46
CA GLY A 133 -5.80 2.27 59.61
C GLY A 133 -6.09 0.82 59.97
N PHE A 134 -6.06 -0.08 58.97
CA PHE A 134 -6.05 -1.51 59.20
C PHE A 134 -4.65 -2.08 59.08
N LYS A 135 -4.21 -2.84 60.09
CA LYS A 135 -3.00 -3.66 60.01
C LYS A 135 -3.39 -5.14 59.90
N VAL A 136 -3.35 -5.67 58.68
CA VAL A 136 -3.79 -7.04 58.35
C VAL A 136 -2.59 -7.99 58.41
N GLN A 137 -2.63 -8.94 59.33
CA GLN A 137 -1.57 -9.94 59.56
C GLN A 137 -2.13 -11.36 59.74
N ALA A 138 -3.37 -11.58 59.30
CA ALA A 138 -4.10 -12.85 59.36
C ALA A 138 -4.61 -13.22 57.96
N ASN A 139 -4.83 -14.52 57.73
CA ASN A 139 -5.25 -15.05 56.42
C ASN A 139 -6.78 -15.07 56.31
N ASN A 140 -7.29 -15.16 55.08
CA ASN A 140 -8.73 -15.27 54.80
C ASN A 140 -9.55 -14.07 55.31
N VAL A 141 -8.95 -12.90 55.45
CA VAL A 141 -9.65 -11.69 55.93
C VAL A 141 -10.45 -11.05 54.80
N THR A 142 -11.67 -10.61 55.09
CA THR A 142 -12.50 -9.80 54.17
C THR A 142 -12.75 -8.42 54.75
N LEU A 143 -12.55 -7.37 53.95
CA LEU A 143 -12.77 -5.97 54.33
C LEU A 143 -13.66 -5.29 53.27
N SER A 144 -14.84 -4.80 53.65
CA SER A 144 -15.78 -4.20 52.70
C SER A 144 -16.43 -2.91 53.16
N ASP A 145 -16.79 -2.05 52.20
CA ASP A 145 -17.84 -1.03 52.36
C ASP A 145 -17.54 0.16 53.31
N PHE A 146 -16.33 0.75 53.23
CA PHE A 146 -16.00 1.95 54.02
C PHE A 146 -14.93 2.86 53.40
N THR A 147 -14.85 4.10 53.90
CA THR A 147 -13.73 5.02 53.67
C THR A 147 -12.79 5.06 54.88
N ILE A 148 -11.48 5.07 54.64
CA ILE A 148 -10.44 5.35 55.63
C ILE A 148 -9.84 6.73 55.34
N ASP A 149 -10.09 7.72 56.20
CA ASP A 149 -9.53 9.08 56.10
C ASP A 149 -8.37 9.23 57.11
N GLY A 150 -7.16 9.40 56.60
CA GLY A 150 -5.94 9.52 57.39
C GLY A 150 -5.74 10.89 58.04
N THR A 151 -6.58 11.87 57.73
CA THR A 151 -6.50 13.28 58.16
C THR A 151 -5.11 13.91 57.99
N SER A 152 -4.33 13.40 57.03
CA SER A 152 -2.93 13.73 56.75
C SER A 152 -1.95 13.42 57.90
N VAL A 153 -2.37 12.68 58.93
CA VAL A 153 -1.52 12.28 60.07
C VAL A 153 -1.18 10.79 60.07
N ALA A 154 -2.10 9.93 59.65
CA ALA A 154 -1.93 8.48 59.63
C ALA A 154 -0.95 8.04 58.53
N ASN A 155 -0.18 6.98 58.78
CA ASN A 155 0.83 6.54 57.81
C ASN A 155 0.19 5.82 56.62
N TYR A 156 -0.55 4.75 56.88
CA TYR A 156 -1.13 3.89 55.86
C TYR A 156 -2.62 3.70 56.11
N GLY A 157 -3.44 3.62 55.05
CA GLY A 157 -4.87 3.36 55.18
C GLY A 157 -5.14 1.89 55.50
N LEU A 158 -4.76 1.03 54.58
CA LEU A 158 -4.71 -0.41 54.76
C LEU A 158 -3.26 -0.87 54.64
N ARG A 159 -2.80 -1.66 55.59
CA ARG A 159 -1.46 -2.26 55.59
C ARG A 159 -1.55 -3.76 55.79
N ALA A 160 -1.44 -4.50 54.69
CA ALA A 160 -1.44 -5.97 54.67
C ALA A 160 -0.01 -6.50 54.63
N GLN A 161 0.31 -7.47 55.49
CA GLN A 161 1.67 -7.92 55.74
C GLN A 161 1.74 -9.44 55.85
N GLY A 162 2.29 -10.11 54.83
CA GLY A 162 2.54 -11.55 54.84
C GLY A 162 1.27 -12.42 54.84
N VAL A 163 0.16 -11.92 54.30
CA VAL A 163 -1.15 -12.57 54.36
C VAL A 163 -1.49 -13.34 53.09
N ASP A 164 -2.31 -14.37 53.23
CA ASP A 164 -2.88 -15.15 52.13
C ASP A 164 -4.41 -14.99 52.11
N ASN A 165 -4.98 -14.96 50.89
CA ASN A 165 -6.43 -14.90 50.67
C ASN A 165 -7.12 -13.69 51.33
N LEU A 166 -6.58 -12.49 51.16
CA LEU A 166 -7.21 -11.23 51.54
C LEU A 166 -8.24 -10.81 50.48
N THR A 167 -9.44 -10.42 50.89
CA THR A 167 -10.44 -9.78 50.04
C THR A 167 -10.71 -8.36 50.51
N VAL A 168 -10.61 -7.38 49.62
CA VAL A 168 -10.99 -5.99 49.90
C VAL A 168 -11.95 -5.50 48.84
N ASP A 169 -13.15 -5.07 49.22
CA ASP A 169 -14.21 -4.70 48.28
C ASP A 169 -14.87 -3.36 48.63
N ASN A 170 -15.07 -2.48 47.65
CA ASN A 170 -15.70 -1.18 47.83
C ASN A 170 -15.08 -0.35 48.98
N VAL A 171 -13.75 -0.25 49.03
CA VAL A 171 -13.02 0.53 50.05
C VAL A 171 -12.35 1.76 49.43
N LYS A 172 -12.44 2.90 50.13
CA LYS A 172 -11.67 4.12 49.82
C LYS A 172 -10.60 4.39 50.86
N THR A 173 -9.41 4.80 50.44
CA THR A 173 -8.41 5.43 51.33
C THR A 173 -8.16 6.85 50.88
N THR A 174 -8.00 7.78 51.84
CA THR A 174 -7.69 9.16 51.51
C THR A 174 -6.88 9.88 52.58
N LYS A 175 -6.11 10.90 52.18
CA LYS A 175 -5.31 11.76 53.07
C LYS A 175 -4.40 10.98 54.02
N MET A 176 -3.80 9.89 53.55
CA MET A 176 -2.72 9.23 54.28
C MET A 176 -1.43 10.04 54.14
N LYS A 177 -0.58 10.04 55.16
CA LYS A 177 0.77 10.63 55.11
C LYS A 177 1.69 9.84 54.18
N LYS A 178 1.50 8.52 54.05
CA LYS A 178 2.23 7.65 53.13
C LYS A 178 1.26 7.03 52.12
N THR A 179 1.18 5.70 52.03
CA THR A 179 0.41 5.00 50.99
C THR A 179 -1.04 4.76 51.43
N GLY A 180 -1.99 4.85 50.51
CA GLY A 180 -3.38 4.45 50.74
C GLY A 180 -3.50 2.97 51.12
N PHE A 181 -3.18 2.10 50.17
CA PHE A 181 -3.15 0.64 50.33
C PHE A 181 -1.71 0.09 50.24
N ASP A 182 -1.12 -0.27 51.37
CA ASP A 182 0.21 -0.92 51.48
C ASP A 182 0.02 -2.45 51.54
N ILE A 183 0.29 -3.12 50.43
CA ILE A 183 0.05 -4.56 50.20
C ILE A 183 1.42 -5.23 50.08
N ASN A 184 1.91 -5.81 51.17
CA ASN A 184 3.28 -6.32 51.24
C ASN A 184 3.30 -7.81 51.63
N GLY A 185 3.93 -8.65 50.81
CA GLY A 185 3.99 -10.08 51.04
C GLY A 185 2.63 -10.76 50.94
N VAL A 186 1.67 -10.23 50.15
CA VAL A 186 0.30 -10.74 50.04
C VAL A 186 0.17 -11.77 48.92
N THR A 187 -0.63 -12.83 49.14
CA THR A 187 -0.84 -13.89 48.14
C THR A 187 -2.31 -14.26 47.92
N ASN A 188 -2.65 -14.73 46.72
CA ASN A 188 -3.96 -15.30 46.36
C ASN A 188 -5.15 -14.41 46.76
N SER A 189 -5.05 -13.10 46.53
CA SER A 189 -5.96 -12.10 47.10
C SER A 189 -6.68 -11.29 46.03
N SER A 190 -7.85 -10.73 46.38
CA SER A 190 -8.70 -9.97 45.46
C SER A 190 -9.03 -8.57 46.00
N PHE A 191 -9.03 -7.59 45.10
CA PHE A 191 -9.20 -6.18 45.41
C PHE A 191 -10.20 -5.58 44.41
N THR A 192 -11.41 -5.23 44.86
CA THR A 192 -12.53 -4.82 44.00
C THR A 192 -13.05 -3.43 44.39
N ASP A 193 -13.36 -2.60 43.40
CA ASP A 193 -13.90 -1.23 43.54
C ASP A 193 -13.12 -0.33 44.52
N LEU A 194 -11.79 -0.39 44.44
CA LEU A 194 -10.90 0.38 45.31
C LEU A 194 -10.65 1.78 44.79
N THR A 195 -10.60 2.75 45.72
CA THR A 195 -10.28 4.15 45.42
C THR A 195 -9.22 4.69 46.39
N ALA A 196 -8.12 5.23 45.88
CA ALA A 196 -7.06 5.84 46.70
C ALA A 196 -6.82 7.30 46.30
N THR A 197 -7.10 8.27 47.18
CA THR A 197 -6.96 9.70 46.82
C THR A 197 -6.19 10.55 47.81
N ASP A 198 -5.42 11.51 47.31
CA ASP A 198 -4.78 12.56 48.12
C ASP A 198 -3.80 12.02 49.19
N ASN A 199 -3.11 10.92 48.91
CA ASN A 199 -2.14 10.32 49.84
C ASN A 199 -0.71 10.85 49.59
N GLY A 200 0.10 10.96 50.64
CA GLY A 200 1.48 11.47 50.57
C GLY A 200 2.52 10.51 49.97
N GLY A 201 2.11 9.27 49.65
CA GLY A 201 2.88 8.26 48.92
C GLY A 201 2.11 7.79 47.69
N ASN A 202 2.10 6.47 47.44
CA ASN A 202 1.28 5.90 46.37
C ASN A 202 -0.20 5.78 46.78
N GLY A 203 -1.09 5.66 45.79
CA GLY A 203 -2.43 5.12 46.04
C GLY A 203 -2.35 3.68 46.52
N PHE A 204 -1.59 2.85 45.80
CA PHE A 204 -1.37 1.43 46.06
C PHE A 204 0.15 1.13 46.04
N SER A 205 0.67 0.44 47.04
CA SER A 205 2.03 -0.12 47.02
C SER A 205 1.92 -1.62 47.13
N VAL A 206 2.46 -2.34 46.15
CA VAL A 206 2.35 -3.80 46.00
C VAL A 206 3.77 -4.37 45.99
N THR A 207 4.17 -5.00 47.10
CA THR A 207 5.56 -5.45 47.29
C THR A 207 5.64 -6.93 47.58
N ASP A 208 6.48 -7.68 46.85
CA ASP A 208 6.75 -9.10 47.06
C ASP A 208 5.45 -9.96 47.13
N THR A 209 4.57 -9.83 46.14
CA THR A 209 3.21 -10.41 46.14
C THR A 209 2.99 -11.44 45.03
N LEU A 210 2.09 -12.42 45.24
CA LEU A 210 1.78 -13.44 44.23
C LEU A 210 0.27 -13.59 44.03
N ASN A 211 -0.17 -13.76 42.78
CA ASN A 211 -1.57 -14.07 42.43
C ASN A 211 -2.57 -13.04 42.99
N LEU A 212 -2.44 -11.77 42.60
CA LEU A 212 -3.39 -10.72 42.98
C LEU A 212 -4.29 -10.34 41.81
N THR A 213 -5.57 -10.11 42.10
CA THR A 213 -6.54 -9.60 41.13
C THR A 213 -7.06 -8.24 41.60
N PHE A 214 -6.94 -7.24 40.73
CA PHE A 214 -7.51 -5.91 40.90
C PHE A 214 -8.68 -5.72 39.94
N THR A 215 -9.84 -5.29 40.45
CA THR A 215 -11.05 -5.03 39.67
C THR A 215 -11.56 -3.63 40.00
N ASP A 216 -11.85 -2.81 38.99
CA ASP A 216 -12.39 -1.44 39.18
C ASP A 216 -11.55 -0.55 40.11
N THR A 217 -10.26 -0.40 39.80
CA THR A 217 -9.29 0.31 40.63
C THR A 217 -9.09 1.76 40.18
N ARG A 218 -9.13 2.70 41.14
CA ARG A 218 -9.03 4.14 40.88
C ARG A 218 -8.04 4.85 41.80
N SER A 219 -7.28 5.80 41.27
CA SER A 219 -6.43 6.69 42.07
C SER A 219 -6.36 8.10 41.49
N SER A 220 -6.20 9.10 42.38
CA SER A 220 -5.95 10.48 41.99
C SER A 220 -5.32 11.29 43.12
N GLY A 221 -4.47 12.27 42.80
CA GLY A 221 -3.93 13.21 43.80
C GLY A 221 -2.88 12.62 44.74
N ASN A 222 -2.38 11.41 44.48
CA ASN A 222 -1.32 10.80 45.29
C ASN A 222 0.06 11.36 44.91
N ALA A 223 0.93 11.58 45.89
CA ALA A 223 2.17 12.33 45.69
C ALA A 223 3.26 11.57 44.93
N TRP A 224 3.29 10.23 44.99
CA TRP A 224 4.31 9.42 44.30
C TRP A 224 3.79 8.82 42.99
N GLY A 225 2.58 8.28 42.99
CA GLY A 225 1.97 7.64 41.85
C GLY A 225 0.66 6.92 42.21
N GLY A 226 -0.02 6.39 41.22
CA GLY A 226 -1.25 5.63 41.43
C GLY A 226 -0.95 4.28 42.08
N MET A 227 -0.09 3.49 41.43
CA MET A 227 0.30 2.16 41.90
C MET A 227 1.82 1.90 41.73
N GLY A 228 2.51 1.59 42.82
CA GLY A 228 3.89 1.10 42.79
C GLY A 228 3.94 -0.41 42.99
N ILE A 229 4.64 -1.12 42.11
CA ILE A 229 4.85 -2.57 42.18
C ILE A 229 6.35 -2.84 42.38
N TYR A 230 6.73 -3.50 43.49
CA TYR A 230 8.12 -3.61 43.91
C TYR A 230 8.55 -5.01 44.29
N THR A 231 9.86 -5.24 44.18
CA THR A 231 10.54 -6.35 44.84
C THR A 231 11.52 -5.83 45.88
N HIS A 232 11.54 -6.42 47.07
CA HIS A 232 12.46 -6.02 48.14
C HIS A 232 13.17 -7.23 48.78
N GLY A 233 12.47 -8.36 48.92
CA GLY A 233 13.02 -9.65 49.34
C GLY A 233 13.44 -9.75 50.82
N GLY A 234 13.39 -8.66 51.58
CA GLY A 234 13.79 -8.61 52.99
C GLY A 234 12.63 -8.55 54.00
N ALA A 235 11.40 -8.27 53.55
CA ALA A 235 10.29 -7.96 54.46
C ALA A 235 9.59 -9.21 55.02
N PHE A 236 9.51 -10.30 54.24
CA PHE A 236 8.80 -11.53 54.65
C PHE A 236 9.56 -12.78 54.19
N VAL A 237 9.95 -13.64 55.14
CA VAL A 237 10.76 -14.85 54.86
C VAL A 237 10.00 -15.78 53.92
N GLY A 238 10.61 -16.10 52.78
CA GLY A 238 10.05 -17.00 51.77
C GLY A 238 9.12 -16.33 50.73
N ARG A 239 8.89 -15.01 50.82
CA ARG A 239 8.14 -14.25 49.81
C ARG A 239 9.07 -13.24 49.15
N CYS A 240 9.50 -13.57 47.94
CA CYS A 240 10.35 -12.70 47.13
C CYS A 240 9.80 -12.66 45.70
N GLY A 241 9.68 -11.45 45.17
CA GLY A 241 9.28 -11.21 43.80
C GLY A 241 7.79 -10.93 43.67
N VAL A 242 7.41 -10.42 42.50
CA VAL A 242 6.03 -10.21 42.11
C VAL A 242 5.69 -11.15 40.97
N ASP A 243 4.60 -11.90 41.10
CA ASP A 243 4.10 -12.79 40.05
C ASP A 243 2.57 -12.82 40.00
N GLY A 244 2.00 -12.85 38.80
CA GLY A 244 0.58 -13.09 38.60
C GLY A 244 -0.33 -11.94 39.09
N ILE A 245 -0.02 -10.70 38.70
CA ILE A 245 -0.89 -9.54 38.95
C ILE A 245 -1.79 -9.32 37.74
N SER A 246 -3.10 -9.28 37.98
CA SER A 246 -4.09 -9.08 36.91
C SER A 246 -5.03 -7.92 37.23
N PHE A 247 -5.47 -7.23 36.17
CA PHE A 247 -6.43 -6.14 36.25
C PHE A 247 -7.66 -6.48 35.42
N SER A 248 -8.85 -6.18 35.94
CA SER A 248 -10.12 -6.31 35.23
C SER A 248 -11.04 -5.10 35.51
N GLY A 249 -12.05 -4.91 34.66
CA GLY A 249 -12.92 -3.73 34.75
C GLY A 249 -12.18 -2.42 34.48
N VAL A 250 -12.52 -1.37 35.23
CA VAL A 250 -11.93 -0.04 35.09
C VAL A 250 -10.58 0.02 35.81
N LEU A 251 -9.52 0.38 35.08
CA LEU A 251 -8.26 0.85 35.66
C LEU A 251 -8.11 2.33 35.35
N ASN A 252 -8.27 3.19 36.36
CA ASN A 252 -8.20 4.65 36.20
C ASN A 252 -7.27 5.26 37.24
N LEU A 253 -5.99 5.32 36.92
CA LEU A 253 -4.94 5.91 37.75
C LEU A 253 -4.55 7.27 37.14
N GLN A 254 -4.92 8.37 37.79
CA GLN A 254 -4.85 9.72 37.21
C GLN A 254 -3.50 10.41 37.42
N GLU A 255 -2.57 9.78 38.15
CA GLU A 255 -1.21 10.30 38.33
C GLU A 255 -0.41 10.25 37.02
N VAL A 256 0.54 11.19 36.86
CA VAL A 256 1.43 11.22 35.69
C VAL A 256 2.22 9.92 35.57
N GLY A 257 2.84 9.49 36.68
CA GLY A 257 3.32 8.13 36.89
C GLY A 257 2.20 7.26 37.43
N ALA A 258 1.32 6.79 36.55
CA ALA A 258 0.10 6.09 36.90
C ALA A 258 0.39 4.76 37.61
N LEU A 259 1.23 3.93 36.99
CA LEU A 259 1.74 2.69 37.58
C LEU A 259 3.23 2.58 37.31
N TYR A 260 4.03 2.12 38.27
CA TYR A 260 5.45 1.86 38.01
C TYR A 260 5.93 0.59 38.67
N THR A 261 6.87 -0.07 38.02
CA THR A 261 7.54 -1.26 38.54
C THR A 261 8.97 -0.93 38.91
N GLY A 262 9.44 -1.38 40.07
CA GLY A 262 10.80 -1.16 40.54
C GLY A 262 11.40 -2.38 41.22
N ILE A 263 12.66 -2.67 40.89
CA ILE A 263 13.46 -3.66 41.60
C ILE A 263 14.25 -2.91 42.67
N ASP A 264 13.93 -3.13 43.94
CA ASP A 264 14.56 -2.46 45.10
C ASP A 264 15.52 -3.41 45.86
N SER A 265 15.94 -4.50 45.21
CA SER A 265 16.81 -5.51 45.82
C SER A 265 17.64 -6.27 44.81
N SER A 266 18.93 -6.44 45.09
CA SER A 266 19.86 -7.23 44.27
C SER A 266 19.68 -8.74 44.41
N THR A 267 19.02 -9.19 45.48
CA THR A 267 18.74 -10.61 45.74
C THR A 267 17.33 -11.01 45.34
N CYS A 268 16.45 -10.03 45.12
CA CYS A 268 15.05 -10.23 44.79
C CYS A 268 14.64 -9.34 43.63
N THR A 269 14.72 -9.88 42.42
CA THR A 269 14.66 -9.09 41.17
C THR A 269 13.51 -9.48 40.23
N SER A 270 12.70 -10.48 40.61
CA SER A 270 11.69 -11.04 39.71
C SER A 270 10.37 -10.28 39.79
N ILE A 271 10.01 -9.58 38.71
CA ILE A 271 8.65 -9.11 38.43
C ILE A 271 8.19 -9.81 37.16
N THR A 272 7.24 -10.73 37.28
CA THR A 272 6.72 -11.54 36.16
C THR A 272 5.21 -11.54 36.12
N ASN A 273 4.63 -11.81 34.95
CA ASN A 273 3.18 -11.98 34.76
C ASN A 273 2.33 -10.83 35.36
N VAL A 274 2.75 -9.58 35.15
CA VAL A 274 1.97 -8.38 35.50
C VAL A 274 1.23 -7.92 34.23
N ASN A 275 -0.08 -8.17 34.19
CA ASN A 275 -0.90 -7.98 32.99
C ASN A 275 -1.58 -6.60 32.97
N ILE A 276 -0.85 -5.56 32.58
CA ILE A 276 -1.34 -4.18 32.54
C ILE A 276 -2.17 -3.94 31.25
N PRO A 277 -3.43 -3.47 31.33
CA PRO A 277 -4.24 -3.19 30.14
C PRO A 277 -3.68 -2.01 29.35
N SER A 278 -3.30 -2.23 28.09
CA SER A 278 -2.80 -1.18 27.19
C SER A 278 -3.83 -0.08 26.91
N THR A 279 -5.12 -0.41 26.94
CA THR A 279 -6.22 0.57 26.78
C THR A 279 -6.30 1.57 27.94
N ALA A 280 -5.82 1.20 29.12
CA ALA A 280 -5.77 2.09 30.28
C ALA A 280 -4.44 2.84 30.36
N LEU A 281 -3.34 2.14 30.11
CA LEU A 281 -1.97 2.69 30.19
C LEU A 281 -1.21 2.39 28.89
N PRO A 282 -1.44 3.18 27.81
CA PRO A 282 -0.91 2.90 26.47
C PRO A 282 0.59 3.17 26.31
N TYR A 283 1.23 3.85 27.26
CA TYR A 283 2.65 4.20 27.17
C TYR A 283 3.44 3.66 28.35
N LYS A 284 4.66 3.21 28.06
CA LYS A 284 5.66 2.80 29.04
C LYS A 284 6.94 3.61 28.86
N VAL A 285 7.37 4.28 29.91
CA VAL A 285 8.62 5.03 30.01
C VAL A 285 9.62 4.21 30.82
N THR A 286 10.69 3.75 30.18
CA THR A 286 11.78 3.02 30.83
C THR A 286 12.88 4.01 31.24
N LEU A 287 13.25 4.02 32.51
CA LEU A 287 14.35 4.81 33.06
C LEU A 287 15.65 3.99 33.06
N ASN A 288 16.73 4.52 32.47
CA ASN A 288 18.05 3.89 32.47
C ASN A 288 18.88 4.34 33.69
N ASN A 289 18.52 3.89 34.89
CA ASN A 289 19.25 4.08 36.13
C ASN A 289 19.88 2.74 36.60
N THR A 290 20.52 2.73 37.78
CA THR A 290 21.08 1.51 38.39
C THR A 290 20.04 0.46 38.72
N ASP A 291 18.78 0.87 38.96
CA ASP A 291 17.64 0.03 39.29
C ASP A 291 16.50 0.31 38.30
N PRO A 292 16.50 -0.35 37.11
CA PRO A 292 15.63 0.00 36.00
C PRO A 292 14.17 0.06 36.42
N GLN A 293 13.51 1.19 36.14
CA GLN A 293 12.09 1.39 36.39
C GLN A 293 11.33 1.52 35.09
N ASP A 294 10.21 0.80 35.00
CA ASP A 294 9.21 0.98 33.95
C ASP A 294 8.02 1.74 34.55
N ILE A 295 7.74 2.92 34.01
CA ILE A 295 6.62 3.77 34.41
C ILE A 295 5.57 3.73 33.29
N TYR A 296 4.37 3.27 33.63
CA TYR A 296 3.22 3.19 32.76
C TYR A 296 2.34 4.43 32.93
N THR A 297 1.80 4.96 31.84
CA THR A 297 1.01 6.19 31.87
C THR A 297 -0.11 6.23 30.84
N ALA A 298 -1.14 7.03 31.16
CA ALA A 298 -2.41 7.10 30.45
C ALA A 298 -2.37 7.89 29.13
N SER A 299 -1.33 8.70 28.89
CA SER A 299 -1.26 9.56 27.70
C SER A 299 0.16 9.88 27.25
N GLN A 300 0.31 10.27 25.98
CA GLN A 300 1.60 10.74 25.46
C GLN A 300 2.09 11.99 26.21
N ALA A 301 1.20 12.94 26.54
CA ALA A 301 1.56 14.15 27.29
C ALA A 301 2.13 13.83 28.68
N ASN A 302 1.63 12.77 29.33
CA ASN A 302 2.22 12.31 30.58
C ASN A 302 3.60 11.67 30.35
N ALA A 303 3.76 10.89 29.28
CA ALA A 303 5.07 10.33 28.91
C ALA A 303 6.10 11.45 28.64
N GLU A 304 5.70 12.53 27.97
CA GLU A 304 6.52 13.73 27.74
C GLU A 304 6.92 14.43 29.05
N SER A 305 5.97 14.53 29.99
CA SER A 305 6.22 15.08 31.31
C SER A 305 7.25 14.25 32.08
N LEU A 306 7.16 12.92 31.99
CA LEU A 306 8.14 11.99 32.58
C LEU A 306 9.50 12.09 31.90
N VAL A 307 9.55 12.15 30.57
CA VAL A 307 10.79 12.34 29.82
C VAL A 307 11.48 13.63 30.22
N SER A 308 10.72 14.71 30.36
CA SER A 308 11.23 16.02 30.81
C SER A 308 11.74 15.97 32.26
N ALA A 309 11.01 15.30 33.16
CA ALA A 309 11.39 15.16 34.56
C ALA A 309 12.65 14.30 34.75
N TYR A 310 12.84 13.28 33.91
CA TYR A 310 13.92 12.30 34.03
C TYR A 310 14.97 12.39 32.92
N GLY A 311 15.08 13.52 32.21
CA GLY A 311 15.92 13.65 31.01
C GLY A 311 17.39 13.24 31.19
N ALA A 312 17.96 13.44 32.38
CA ALA A 312 19.33 13.02 32.72
C ALA A 312 19.56 11.50 32.63
N LEU A 313 18.49 10.70 32.67
CA LEU A 313 18.52 9.24 32.58
C LEU A 313 18.28 8.73 31.15
N SER A 314 18.15 9.61 30.15
CA SER A 314 17.83 9.24 28.77
C SER A 314 16.66 8.24 28.68
N PRO A 315 15.48 8.60 29.22
CA PRO A 315 14.33 7.72 29.28
C PRO A 315 13.86 7.33 27.88
N VAL A 316 13.26 6.15 27.75
CA VAL A 316 12.78 5.61 26.48
C VAL A 316 11.30 5.30 26.56
N VAL A 317 10.53 5.75 25.58
CA VAL A 317 9.08 5.56 25.54
C VAL A 317 8.73 4.45 24.56
N ARG A 318 7.81 3.57 24.98
CA ARG A 318 7.25 2.50 24.15
C ARG A 318 5.72 2.48 24.24
N SER A 319 5.07 2.15 23.14
CA SER A 319 3.66 1.75 23.14
C SER A 319 3.50 0.40 23.83
N THR A 320 2.57 0.27 24.77
CA THR A 320 2.25 -1.00 25.43
C THR A 320 1.39 -1.91 24.56
N GLU A 321 0.72 -1.35 23.55
CA GLU A 321 -0.10 -2.10 22.59
C GLU A 321 0.77 -2.74 21.50
N THR A 322 1.65 -1.95 20.88
CA THR A 322 2.44 -2.41 19.71
C THR A 322 3.86 -2.81 20.06
N GLY A 323 4.39 -2.36 21.21
CA GLY A 323 5.79 -2.50 21.58
C GLY A 323 6.74 -1.57 20.82
N HIS A 324 6.23 -0.71 19.93
CA HIS A 324 7.03 0.24 19.17
C HIS A 324 7.68 1.27 20.11
N TYR A 325 8.86 1.74 19.72
CA TYR A 325 9.47 2.91 20.33
C TYR A 325 8.74 4.17 19.82
N VAL A 326 8.54 5.15 20.69
CA VAL A 326 7.81 6.37 20.34
C VAL A 326 8.70 7.58 20.63
N VAL A 327 8.88 8.45 19.64
CA VAL A 327 9.50 9.77 19.87
C VAL A 327 8.48 10.67 20.53
N VAL A 328 8.80 11.24 21.69
CA VAL A 328 7.92 12.20 22.37
C VAL A 328 8.59 13.55 22.57
N GLY A 329 7.81 14.58 22.91
CA GLY A 329 8.33 15.91 23.25
C GLY A 329 9.52 15.86 24.22
N GLY A 330 10.58 16.61 23.91
CA GLY A 330 11.84 16.61 24.65
C GLY A 330 12.89 15.59 24.18
N GLN A 331 12.53 14.68 23.26
CA GLN A 331 13.48 13.77 22.60
C GLN A 331 13.77 14.21 21.16
N THR A 332 14.89 13.75 20.63
CA THR A 332 15.19 13.83 19.20
C THR A 332 14.95 12.47 18.56
N ILE A 333 14.70 12.42 17.25
CA ILE A 333 14.60 11.16 16.51
C ILE A 333 15.91 10.37 16.69
N GLN A 334 17.06 11.06 16.64
CA GLN A 334 18.36 10.42 16.82
C GLN A 334 18.52 9.76 18.20
N SER A 335 18.04 10.38 19.29
CA SER A 335 18.20 9.79 20.62
C SER A 335 17.40 8.49 20.77
N VAL A 336 16.20 8.43 20.19
CA VAL A 336 15.38 7.22 20.16
C VAL A 336 15.97 6.14 19.26
N ILE A 337 16.50 6.51 18.08
CA ILE A 337 17.27 5.58 17.24
C ILE A 337 18.44 5.02 18.04
N ASN A 338 19.20 5.83 18.77
CA ASN A 338 20.35 5.37 19.56
C ASN A 338 19.94 4.35 20.62
N ALA A 339 18.79 4.53 21.27
CA ALA A 339 18.28 3.64 22.30
C ALA A 339 17.64 2.35 21.76
N ALA A 340 16.98 2.40 20.60
CA ALA A 340 16.22 1.26 20.06
C ALA A 340 17.15 0.13 19.55
N PRO A 341 16.93 -1.15 19.90
CA PRO A 341 17.65 -2.27 19.29
C PRO A 341 17.44 -2.37 17.78
N ALA A 342 18.37 -3.00 17.05
CA ALA A 342 18.13 -3.35 15.65
C ALA A 342 16.89 -4.27 15.53
N GLY A 343 16.13 -4.11 14.46
CA GLY A 343 14.83 -4.74 14.23
C GLY A 343 13.64 -3.97 14.83
N SER A 344 13.87 -2.90 15.58
CA SER A 344 12.78 -2.12 16.20
C SER A 344 12.00 -1.29 15.18
N VAL A 345 10.73 -1.03 15.51
CA VAL A 345 9.91 0.00 14.87
C VAL A 345 9.88 1.23 15.77
N ILE A 346 10.04 2.40 15.16
CA ILE A 346 10.08 3.71 15.82
C ILE A 346 8.98 4.58 15.20
N ASP A 347 7.96 4.89 15.99
CA ASP A 347 6.90 5.83 15.64
C ASP A 347 7.37 7.25 15.94
N VAL A 348 7.35 8.11 14.94
CA VAL A 348 7.65 9.53 15.03
C VAL A 348 6.34 10.30 14.86
N PRO A 349 5.80 10.90 15.92
CA PRO A 349 4.58 11.67 15.83
C PRO A 349 4.70 12.87 14.88
N ALA A 350 3.55 13.51 14.61
CA ALA A 350 3.51 14.76 13.87
C ALA A 350 4.29 15.85 14.61
N GLY A 351 5.07 16.62 13.86
CA GLY A 351 5.92 17.67 14.41
C GLY A 351 7.11 18.01 13.51
N THR A 352 7.73 19.15 13.79
CA THR A 352 8.95 19.60 13.12
C THR A 352 10.18 19.29 13.98
N TYR A 353 11.09 18.50 13.44
CA TYR A 353 12.31 18.03 14.06
C TYR A 353 13.51 18.72 13.41
N PRO A 354 14.06 19.79 14.03
CA PRO A 354 15.20 20.54 13.50
C PRO A 354 16.53 19.82 13.77
N GLU A 355 16.75 18.67 13.13
CA GLU A 355 17.92 17.82 13.33
C GLU A 355 18.36 17.09 12.05
N SER A 356 19.60 16.63 12.03
CA SER A 356 20.07 15.62 11.07
C SER A 356 19.95 14.23 11.71
N VAL A 357 19.37 13.28 10.98
CA VAL A 357 19.12 11.91 11.45
C VAL A 357 20.02 10.91 10.74
N SER A 358 20.73 10.11 11.51
CA SER A 358 21.57 8.99 11.06
C SER A 358 20.96 7.66 11.48
N VAL A 359 20.43 6.93 10.50
CA VAL A 359 19.88 5.59 10.67
C VAL A 359 21.00 4.58 10.44
N ASN A 360 21.75 4.33 11.51
CA ASN A 360 22.92 3.44 11.57
C ASN A 360 22.59 2.05 12.17
N LYS A 361 21.29 1.75 12.36
CA LYS A 361 20.76 0.44 12.74
C LYS A 361 19.61 0.06 11.81
N ALA A 362 19.45 -1.23 11.53
CA ALA A 362 18.32 -1.75 10.76
C ALA A 362 17.04 -1.57 11.57
N VAL A 363 16.34 -0.45 11.39
CA VAL A 363 15.09 -0.11 12.07
C VAL A 363 14.05 0.32 11.03
N THR A 364 12.78 0.28 11.45
CA THR A 364 11.67 0.89 10.70
C THR A 364 11.32 2.23 11.34
N LEU A 365 11.43 3.32 10.60
CA LEU A 365 11.07 4.67 11.04
C LEU A 365 9.73 5.05 10.40
N VAL A 366 8.70 5.26 11.21
CA VAL A 366 7.32 5.55 10.76
C VAL A 366 6.93 6.95 11.20
N GLY A 367 6.81 7.88 10.25
CA GLY A 367 6.25 9.19 10.54
C GLY A 367 4.71 9.21 10.54
N ALA A 368 4.15 10.31 11.03
CA ALA A 368 2.71 10.55 11.07
C ALA A 368 2.12 11.11 9.76
N GLY A 369 2.94 11.30 8.72
CA GLY A 369 2.54 11.88 7.44
C GLY A 369 3.68 12.63 6.76
N SER A 370 3.64 12.73 5.43
CA SER A 370 4.69 13.35 4.60
C SER A 370 4.37 14.78 4.14
N ASP A 371 3.29 15.37 4.64
CA ASP A 371 2.94 16.78 4.47
C ASP A 371 3.47 17.66 5.63
N ASP A 372 3.17 18.97 5.60
CA ASP A 372 3.61 19.94 6.61
C ASP A 372 2.94 19.77 7.98
N THR A 373 1.86 18.99 8.07
CA THR A 373 1.17 18.66 9.32
C THR A 373 1.60 17.31 9.91
N GLY A 374 2.34 16.51 9.13
CA GLY A 374 2.90 15.23 9.55
C GLY A 374 4.26 15.36 10.24
N THR A 375 5.15 14.40 9.98
CA THR A 375 6.51 14.37 10.55
C THR A 375 7.48 15.07 9.60
N VAL A 376 8.07 16.18 10.05
CA VAL A 376 8.96 17.01 9.23
C VAL A 376 10.35 17.06 9.82
N ILE A 377 11.32 16.41 9.18
CA ILE A 377 12.75 16.59 9.46
C ILE A 377 13.20 17.86 8.72
N SER A 378 13.71 18.85 9.44
CA SER A 378 14.07 20.16 8.88
C SER A 378 15.48 20.60 9.24
N GLY A 379 16.12 21.36 8.36
CA GLY A 379 17.46 21.92 8.59
C GLY A 379 17.78 23.05 7.63
N THR A 380 19.04 23.47 7.61
CA THR A 380 19.54 24.57 6.76
C THR A 380 20.82 24.21 5.99
N SER A 381 21.47 23.10 6.31
CA SER A 381 22.72 22.63 5.69
C SER A 381 22.95 21.15 5.96
N GLY A 382 23.88 20.52 5.23
CA GLY A 382 24.26 19.12 5.46
C GLY A 382 23.26 18.12 4.90
N THR A 383 23.19 16.94 5.51
CA THR A 383 22.26 15.86 5.13
C THR A 383 21.14 15.74 6.16
N GLY A 384 19.88 15.68 5.71
CA GLY A 384 18.73 15.53 6.60
C GLY A 384 18.58 14.13 7.16
N LEU A 385 18.54 13.12 6.28
CA LEU A 385 18.36 11.73 6.65
C LEU A 385 19.43 10.85 5.99
N SER A 386 20.19 10.10 6.79
CA SER A 386 21.26 9.23 6.30
C SER A 386 20.98 7.76 6.60
N LEU A 387 20.80 6.95 5.55
CA LEU A 387 20.45 5.54 5.65
C LEU A 387 21.66 4.67 5.27
N SER A 388 22.20 3.94 6.24
CA SER A 388 23.48 3.22 6.07
C SER A 388 23.52 1.81 6.66
N ALA A 389 22.45 1.35 7.29
CA ALA A 389 22.47 0.12 8.09
C ALA A 389 21.84 -1.12 7.43
N GLY A 390 21.32 -1.00 6.21
CA GLY A 390 20.72 -2.12 5.49
C GLY A 390 21.79 -3.11 5.03
N THR A 391 21.65 -4.39 5.41
CA THR A 391 22.63 -5.43 5.05
C THR A 391 22.05 -6.56 4.19
N ASP A 392 20.76 -6.84 4.33
CA ASP A 392 20.02 -7.84 3.58
C ASP A 392 18.50 -7.55 3.65
N ALA A 393 17.69 -8.35 2.97
CA ALA A 393 16.24 -8.18 2.93
C ALA A 393 15.55 -8.32 4.31
N THR A 394 16.13 -9.07 5.25
CA THR A 394 15.58 -9.25 6.61
C THR A 394 16.04 -8.17 7.59
N HIS A 395 17.19 -7.53 7.33
CA HIS A 395 17.76 -6.42 8.09
C HIS A 395 17.72 -5.13 7.28
N ARG A 396 16.58 -4.86 6.64
CA ARG A 396 16.34 -3.67 5.83
C ARG A 396 16.10 -2.45 6.72
N VAL A 397 16.61 -1.29 6.31
CA VAL A 397 16.17 -0.01 6.87
C VAL A 397 14.93 0.45 6.12
N VAL A 398 13.85 0.74 6.85
CA VAL A 398 12.57 1.17 6.26
C VAL A 398 12.25 2.56 6.80
N VAL A 399 11.89 3.49 5.90
CA VAL A 399 11.44 4.83 6.25
C VAL A 399 10.11 5.09 5.58
N GLN A 400 9.11 5.50 6.36
CA GLN A 400 7.77 5.72 5.85
C GLN A 400 7.15 7.02 6.36
N ASN A 401 6.29 7.63 5.54
CA ASN A 401 5.33 8.67 5.95
C ASN A 401 5.98 9.89 6.62
N LEU A 402 7.03 10.46 6.02
CA LEU A 402 7.67 11.67 6.56
C LEU A 402 8.17 12.62 5.47
N LYS A 403 8.43 13.86 5.87
CA LYS A 403 9.00 14.92 5.05
C LYS A 403 10.43 15.25 5.49
N VAL A 404 11.32 15.53 4.55
CA VAL A 404 12.69 16.03 4.76
C VAL A 404 12.90 17.30 3.93
N THR A 405 13.32 18.40 4.56
CA THR A 405 13.39 19.71 3.88
C THR A 405 14.47 20.66 4.42
N GLY A 406 14.96 21.55 3.55
CA GLY A 406 15.86 22.66 3.92
C GLY A 406 17.34 22.29 4.04
N PHE A 407 17.73 21.04 3.76
CA PHE A 407 19.11 20.59 3.83
C PHE A 407 19.89 20.88 2.55
N THR A 408 21.19 20.60 2.54
CA THR A 408 21.94 20.53 1.27
C THR A 408 21.54 19.27 0.50
N THR A 409 21.47 18.14 1.19
CA THR A 409 20.93 16.87 0.68
C THR A 409 19.82 16.42 1.60
N GLY A 410 18.64 16.14 1.06
CA GLY A 410 17.53 15.64 1.87
C GLY A 410 17.86 14.26 2.43
N VAL A 411 18.03 13.28 1.54
CA VAL A 411 18.27 11.88 1.92
C VAL A 411 19.57 11.33 1.32
N THR A 412 20.30 10.52 2.07
CA THR A 412 21.30 9.60 1.50
C THR A 412 20.88 8.15 1.73
N ALA A 413 21.03 7.31 0.71
CA ALA A 413 20.61 5.91 0.76
C ALA A 413 21.73 4.94 0.32
N SER A 414 21.71 3.74 0.91
CA SER A 414 22.65 2.65 0.68
C SER A 414 21.87 1.34 0.42
N SER A 415 22.56 0.19 0.41
CA SER A 415 21.94 -1.12 0.17
C SER A 415 20.80 -1.44 1.15
N TYR A 416 19.80 -2.17 0.66
CA TYR A 416 18.65 -2.66 1.42
C TYR A 416 17.96 -1.56 2.23
N ASN A 417 17.60 -0.47 1.54
CA ASN A 417 16.78 0.59 2.10
C ASN A 417 15.43 0.62 1.38
N THR A 418 14.34 0.87 2.12
CA THR A 418 13.02 1.18 1.56
C THR A 418 12.60 2.57 1.99
N LEU A 419 12.16 3.38 1.02
CA LEU A 419 11.49 4.65 1.24
C LEU A 419 10.07 4.55 0.70
N GLU A 420 9.08 4.75 1.55
CA GLU A 420 7.67 4.65 1.20
C GLU A 420 6.91 5.90 1.66
N ASN A 421 6.25 6.61 0.74
CA ASN A 421 5.59 7.87 1.06
C ASN A 421 6.52 8.86 1.80
N VAL A 422 7.75 9.01 1.28
CA VAL A 422 8.73 9.97 1.77
C VAL A 422 8.77 11.17 0.83
N VAL A 423 8.66 12.38 1.38
CA VAL A 423 8.81 13.62 0.62
C VAL A 423 10.14 14.27 0.97
N SER A 424 11.00 14.50 -0.02
CA SER A 424 12.27 15.22 0.13
C SER A 424 12.31 16.40 -0.84
N THR A 425 12.11 17.61 -0.32
CA THR A 425 11.86 18.81 -1.12
C THR A 425 12.59 20.04 -0.58
N GLY A 426 12.86 21.02 -1.44
CA GLY A 426 13.45 22.29 -1.01
C GLY A 426 14.87 22.15 -0.46
N ASN A 427 15.60 21.12 -0.88
CA ASN A 427 17.01 20.93 -0.52
C ASN A 427 17.91 21.59 -1.57
N ALA A 428 19.01 22.20 -1.13
CA ALA A 428 19.86 23.04 -1.97
C ALA A 428 20.51 22.28 -3.15
N SER A 429 20.82 20.99 -2.97
CA SER A 429 21.44 20.16 -4.00
C SER A 429 20.54 18.99 -4.38
N TYR A 430 20.32 18.04 -3.48
CA TYR A 430 19.76 16.73 -3.83
C TYR A 430 18.52 16.41 -2.99
N GLY A 431 17.45 15.92 -3.62
CA GLY A 431 16.35 15.27 -2.91
C GLY A 431 16.84 13.97 -2.27
N ILE A 432 17.52 13.14 -3.06
CA ILE A 432 18.19 11.93 -2.61
C ILE A 432 19.54 11.75 -3.31
N SER A 433 20.57 11.34 -2.57
CA SER A 433 21.88 10.96 -3.09
C SER A 433 22.20 9.50 -2.75
N LEU A 434 22.57 8.72 -3.75
CA LEU A 434 22.85 7.30 -3.62
C LEU A 434 24.35 7.05 -3.39
N ASN A 435 24.65 6.24 -2.38
CA ASN A 435 25.94 5.56 -2.24
C ASN A 435 25.99 4.35 -3.17
N SER A 436 27.17 3.70 -3.26
CA SER A 436 27.23 2.38 -3.91
C SER A 436 26.31 1.42 -3.17
N LEU A 437 25.40 0.76 -3.90
CA LEU A 437 24.36 -0.07 -3.30
C LEU A 437 23.97 -1.28 -4.15
N ASN A 438 23.44 -2.27 -3.45
CA ASN A 438 22.72 -3.40 -4.00
C ASN A 438 21.37 -3.48 -3.29
N ASP A 439 20.29 -3.39 -4.05
CA ASP A 439 18.90 -3.31 -3.57
C ASP A 439 18.54 -1.93 -2.98
N LEU A 440 17.57 -1.26 -3.62
CA LEU A 440 16.92 -0.05 -3.12
C LEU A 440 15.47 -0.05 -3.61
N ASN A 441 14.52 0.16 -2.70
CA ASN A 441 13.11 0.29 -3.03
C ASN A 441 12.61 1.70 -2.71
N ILE A 442 12.03 2.37 -3.70
CA ILE A 442 11.36 3.66 -3.55
C ILE A 442 9.92 3.51 -4.04
N ALA A 443 8.96 3.78 -3.16
CA ALA A 443 7.54 3.67 -3.46
C ALA A 443 6.79 4.92 -3.01
N SER A 444 5.84 5.39 -3.82
CA SER A 444 4.93 6.48 -3.44
C SER A 444 5.63 7.75 -2.93
N SER A 445 6.88 7.99 -3.34
CA SER A 445 7.76 9.00 -2.74
C SER A 445 8.02 10.16 -3.69
N LYS A 446 8.34 11.34 -3.15
CA LYS A 446 8.54 12.57 -3.94
C LYS A 446 9.88 13.22 -3.64
N PHE A 447 10.72 13.38 -4.66
CA PHE A 447 12.00 14.05 -4.59
C PHE A 447 11.98 15.31 -5.46
N ASN A 448 10.98 16.15 -5.20
CA ASN A 448 10.60 17.28 -6.05
C ASN A 448 11.25 18.59 -5.58
N ASN A 449 11.35 19.58 -6.47
CA ASN A 449 11.74 20.95 -6.13
C ASN A 449 13.10 21.06 -5.40
N ASN A 450 14.07 20.25 -5.81
CA ASN A 450 15.48 20.34 -5.42
C ASN A 450 16.30 20.85 -6.63
N THR A 451 17.62 20.97 -6.51
CA THR A 451 18.44 21.17 -7.72
C THR A 451 18.45 19.90 -8.58
N VAL A 452 18.65 18.75 -7.95
CA VAL A 452 18.50 17.44 -8.57
C VAL A 452 17.61 16.56 -7.69
N GLY A 453 16.65 15.85 -8.27
CA GLY A 453 15.79 14.92 -7.54
C GLY A 453 16.60 13.76 -6.96
N LEU A 454 17.25 12.98 -7.84
CA LEU A 454 18.13 11.87 -7.47
C LEU A 454 19.53 11.98 -8.07
N LYS A 455 20.55 11.84 -7.22
CA LYS A 455 21.96 11.80 -7.62
C LYS A 455 22.55 10.40 -7.41
N LEU A 456 23.17 9.82 -8.44
CA LEU A 456 24.17 8.75 -8.29
C LEU A 456 25.52 9.30 -8.74
N SER A 457 26.55 9.20 -7.89
CA SER A 457 27.85 9.80 -8.18
C SER A 457 28.65 9.02 -9.23
N SER A 458 29.66 9.67 -9.82
CA SER A 458 30.51 9.10 -10.87
C SER A 458 31.16 7.78 -10.49
N ALA A 459 31.65 7.65 -9.25
CA ALA A 459 32.31 6.45 -8.75
C ALA A 459 31.35 5.42 -8.13
N ALA A 460 30.09 5.79 -7.83
CA ALA A 460 29.15 4.87 -7.20
C ALA A 460 28.51 3.90 -8.19
N SER A 461 28.30 2.66 -7.74
CA SER A 461 27.58 1.63 -8.50
C SER A 461 26.23 1.33 -7.85
N ALA A 462 25.20 1.09 -8.66
CA ALA A 462 23.90 0.67 -8.16
C ALA A 462 23.40 -0.56 -8.92
N ASN A 463 22.88 -1.53 -8.16
CA ASN A 463 22.21 -2.72 -8.68
C ASN A 463 20.85 -2.91 -8.01
N ASN A 464 19.86 -3.38 -8.76
CA ASN A 464 18.51 -3.71 -8.27
C ASN A 464 17.84 -2.49 -7.62
N VAL A 465 17.61 -1.45 -8.41
CA VAL A 465 16.90 -0.24 -7.96
C VAL A 465 15.47 -0.31 -8.48
N GLN A 466 14.51 -0.27 -7.57
CA GLN A 466 13.07 -0.35 -7.85
C GLN A 466 12.39 0.95 -7.46
N ILE A 467 11.73 1.60 -8.42
CA ILE A 467 11.03 2.87 -8.21
C ILE A 467 9.61 2.74 -8.73
N THR A 468 8.63 2.96 -7.87
CA THR A 468 7.21 2.81 -8.21
C THR A 468 6.38 3.98 -7.69
N ASN A 469 5.37 4.41 -8.45
CA ASN A 469 4.38 5.41 -8.02
C ASN A 469 5.02 6.70 -7.47
N SER A 470 6.17 7.12 -7.98
CA SER A 470 7.00 8.17 -7.38
C SER A 470 7.13 9.40 -8.27
N GLU A 471 7.68 10.49 -7.73
CA GLU A 471 7.86 11.75 -8.42
C GLU A 471 9.28 12.30 -8.24
N PHE A 472 9.87 12.80 -9.33
CA PHE A 472 11.13 13.53 -9.36
C PHE A 472 10.95 14.79 -10.20
N ASN A 473 9.96 15.61 -9.81
CA ASN A 473 9.45 16.72 -10.61
C ASN A 473 9.95 18.09 -10.14
N GLY A 474 9.91 19.08 -11.02
CA GLY A 474 10.13 20.48 -10.65
C GLY A 474 11.57 20.77 -10.17
N ASN A 475 12.54 19.90 -10.43
CA ASN A 475 13.91 20.13 -10.02
C ASN A 475 14.59 21.11 -10.97
N SER A 476 15.35 22.06 -10.42
CA SER A 476 15.89 23.18 -11.22
C SER A 476 16.93 22.73 -12.25
N ALA A 477 17.58 21.58 -12.07
CA ALA A 477 18.46 20.95 -13.04
C ALA A 477 17.92 19.59 -13.52
N HIS A 478 17.93 18.55 -12.68
CA HIS A 478 17.62 17.18 -13.14
C HIS A 478 16.61 16.45 -12.25
N GLY A 479 15.71 15.65 -12.82
CA GLY A 479 14.94 14.68 -12.03
C GLY A 479 15.84 13.54 -11.55
N TRP A 480 16.65 12.98 -12.44
CA TRP A 480 17.72 12.01 -12.15
C TRP A 480 19.03 12.43 -12.80
N TYR A 481 20.15 12.35 -12.07
CA TYR A 481 21.50 12.62 -12.58
C TYR A 481 22.51 11.57 -12.13
N SER A 482 23.07 10.82 -13.09
CA SER A 482 24.14 9.86 -12.85
C SER A 482 25.25 9.92 -13.90
N ASP A 483 26.41 10.41 -13.49
CA ASP A 483 27.59 10.54 -14.32
C ASP A 483 28.56 9.36 -14.17
N LYS A 484 29.59 9.31 -15.02
CA LYS A 484 30.64 8.30 -15.03
C LYS A 484 31.96 8.93 -15.45
N SER A 485 33.04 8.61 -14.73
CA SER A 485 34.39 9.02 -15.12
C SER A 485 35.10 7.91 -15.89
N ALA A 486 36.02 8.28 -16.80
CA ALA A 486 36.84 7.35 -17.58
C ALA A 486 37.66 6.38 -16.71
N ALA A 487 38.02 6.81 -15.50
CA ALA A 487 38.77 6.03 -14.53
C ALA A 487 37.90 5.05 -13.71
N SER A 488 36.56 5.14 -13.80
CA SER A 488 35.65 4.36 -12.95
C SER A 488 35.04 3.16 -13.67
N GLY A 489 35.15 1.97 -13.08
CA GLY A 489 34.38 0.77 -13.46
C GLY A 489 32.94 0.76 -12.92
N SER A 490 32.39 1.93 -12.60
CA SER A 490 31.06 2.04 -11.98
C SER A 490 29.93 1.66 -12.94
N TYR A 491 28.83 1.14 -12.40
CA TYR A 491 27.70 0.64 -13.18
C TYR A 491 26.36 1.03 -12.56
N LEU A 492 25.31 1.05 -13.37
CA LEU A 492 23.92 1.09 -12.94
C LEU A 492 23.22 -0.03 -13.71
N THR A 493 22.70 -1.02 -13.01
CA THR A 493 22.11 -2.20 -13.65
C THR A 493 20.88 -2.70 -12.89
N ASN A 494 19.97 -3.37 -13.58
CA ASN A 494 18.71 -3.86 -13.00
C ASN A 494 17.90 -2.72 -12.37
N LEU A 495 17.67 -1.66 -13.17
CA LEU A 495 16.83 -0.53 -12.79
C LEU A 495 15.41 -0.77 -13.32
N SER A 496 14.40 -0.73 -12.46
CA SER A 496 13.01 -0.70 -12.89
C SER A 496 12.31 0.52 -12.31
N VAL A 497 11.68 1.28 -13.20
CA VAL A 497 10.94 2.49 -12.89
C VAL A 497 9.54 2.35 -13.47
N ALA A 498 8.53 2.32 -12.60
CA ALA A 498 7.15 2.14 -13.00
C ALA A 498 6.24 3.24 -12.45
N ASN A 499 5.25 3.68 -13.23
CA ASN A 499 4.23 4.64 -12.79
C ASN A 499 4.82 5.90 -12.11
N THR A 500 5.92 6.42 -12.65
CA THR A 500 6.74 7.44 -12.00
C THR A 500 6.93 8.62 -12.95
N SER A 501 7.03 9.84 -12.41
CA SER A 501 7.19 11.04 -13.23
C SER A 501 8.54 11.74 -13.03
N PHE A 502 9.10 12.25 -14.13
CA PHE A 502 10.28 13.13 -14.16
C PHE A 502 9.96 14.42 -14.92
N SER A 503 8.87 15.08 -14.55
CA SER A 503 8.30 16.23 -15.28
C SER A 503 8.79 17.57 -14.72
N ASP A 504 8.72 18.62 -15.54
CA ASP A 504 9.05 19.99 -15.15
C ASP A 504 10.49 20.17 -14.61
N ASN A 505 11.43 19.34 -15.07
CA ASN A 505 12.84 19.46 -14.69
C ASN A 505 13.61 20.34 -15.67
N GLY A 506 14.44 21.25 -15.16
CA GLY A 506 15.09 22.29 -15.95
C GLY A 506 15.92 21.76 -17.14
N GLN A 507 17.02 21.06 -16.85
CA GLN A 507 17.97 20.60 -17.86
C GLN A 507 17.64 19.20 -18.40
N LYS A 508 17.30 18.24 -17.54
CA LYS A 508 16.93 16.87 -17.94
C LYS A 508 15.88 16.27 -17.00
N GLY A 509 14.88 15.56 -17.53
CA GLY A 509 14.04 14.71 -16.69
C GLY A 509 14.87 13.57 -16.09
N PHE A 510 15.58 12.83 -16.94
CA PHE A 510 16.46 11.75 -16.56
C PHE A 510 17.78 11.83 -17.34
N TYR A 511 18.92 11.81 -16.65
CA TYR A 511 20.26 11.78 -17.28
C TYR A 511 21.14 10.69 -16.67
N THR A 512 21.67 9.80 -17.51
CA THR A 512 22.66 8.82 -17.08
C THR A 512 23.78 8.59 -18.09
N GLU A 513 24.99 8.31 -17.59
CA GLU A 513 26.16 7.91 -18.38
C GLU A 513 26.53 6.43 -18.23
N LYS A 514 25.71 5.66 -17.50
CA LYS A 514 25.85 4.23 -17.25
C LYS A 514 24.48 3.61 -17.02
N LEU A 515 24.10 2.58 -17.78
CA LEU A 515 22.82 1.89 -17.60
C LEU A 515 22.79 0.57 -18.39
N SER A 516 22.47 -0.54 -17.73
CA SER A 516 22.14 -1.83 -18.39
C SER A 516 20.92 -2.46 -17.73
N TYR A 517 20.22 -3.35 -18.43
CA TYR A 517 19.10 -4.12 -17.89
C TYR A 517 18.09 -3.21 -17.19
N ALA A 518 17.54 -2.25 -17.92
CA ALA A 518 16.66 -1.23 -17.36
C ALA A 518 15.29 -1.24 -18.01
N THR A 519 14.24 -1.03 -17.21
CA THR A 519 12.85 -0.94 -17.67
C THR A 519 12.22 0.36 -17.15
N PHE A 520 11.69 1.15 -18.07
CA PHE A 520 10.82 2.29 -17.79
C PHE A 520 9.42 1.91 -18.28
N ASP A 521 8.46 1.74 -17.38
CA ASP A 521 7.09 1.32 -17.71
C ASP A 521 6.08 2.33 -17.15
N HIS A 522 5.17 2.84 -17.97
CA HIS A 522 4.22 3.87 -17.54
C HIS A 522 4.91 5.11 -16.92
N VAL A 523 6.08 5.50 -17.45
CA VAL A 523 6.82 6.68 -16.98
C VAL A 523 6.30 7.93 -17.70
N THR A 524 6.10 9.01 -16.94
CA THR A 524 5.65 10.30 -17.49
C THR A 524 6.77 11.34 -17.42
N ILE A 525 7.16 11.88 -18.56
CA ILE A 525 8.14 12.95 -18.67
C ILE A 525 7.52 14.06 -19.50
N ASN A 526 6.93 15.04 -18.82
CA ASN A 526 6.34 16.19 -19.48
C ASN A 526 7.15 17.45 -19.17
N ASN A 527 7.37 18.30 -20.17
CA ASN A 527 7.97 19.63 -20.00
C ASN A 527 9.32 19.59 -19.26
N SER A 528 10.19 18.64 -19.61
CA SER A 528 11.55 18.54 -19.05
C SER A 528 12.61 18.90 -20.09
N GLY A 529 13.72 19.49 -19.65
CA GLY A 529 14.76 19.96 -20.57
C GLY A 529 14.41 21.28 -21.27
N PHE A 530 13.72 22.18 -20.56
CA PHE A 530 13.37 23.51 -21.04
C PHE A 530 14.43 24.58 -20.74
N THR A 531 15.51 24.24 -20.02
CA THR A 531 16.65 25.14 -19.77
C THR A 531 17.97 24.53 -20.22
N GLY A 532 18.91 25.42 -20.62
CA GLY A 532 20.26 25.04 -21.01
C GLY A 532 20.36 24.35 -22.37
N SER A 533 21.60 24.18 -22.84
CA SER A 533 21.87 23.45 -24.08
C SER A 533 21.65 21.94 -23.91
N TYR A 534 21.33 21.28 -25.02
CA TYR A 534 21.07 19.85 -25.10
C TYR A 534 19.91 19.39 -24.22
N GLY A 535 18.95 20.28 -23.88
CA GLY A 535 17.77 19.95 -23.06
C GLY A 535 17.10 18.64 -23.47
N SER A 536 16.73 17.79 -22.51
CA SER A 536 16.09 16.50 -22.85
C SER A 536 15.07 16.06 -21.82
N GLY A 537 14.06 15.29 -22.24
CA GLY A 537 13.22 14.53 -21.32
C GLY A 537 14.03 13.41 -20.68
N LEU A 538 14.43 12.42 -21.47
CA LEU A 538 15.24 11.27 -21.04
C LEU A 538 16.51 11.19 -21.88
N ASN A 539 17.67 11.26 -21.24
CA ASN A 539 18.97 11.19 -21.91
C ASN A 539 19.85 10.08 -21.29
N ILE A 540 20.09 9.04 -22.10
CA ILE A 540 21.00 7.95 -21.81
C ILE A 540 22.27 8.20 -22.65
N ASN A 541 23.28 8.85 -22.05
CA ASN A 541 24.54 9.28 -22.69
C ASN A 541 25.71 8.38 -22.24
N LEU A 542 25.68 7.11 -22.64
CA LEU A 542 26.53 6.05 -22.10
C LEU A 542 28.00 6.24 -22.48
N LYS A 543 28.88 6.05 -21.49
CA LYS A 543 30.34 6.24 -21.63
C LYS A 543 31.10 5.06 -21.06
N TYR A 544 32.26 4.73 -21.66
CA TYR A 544 33.28 3.85 -21.07
C TYR A 544 32.80 2.47 -20.57
N GLY A 545 32.06 1.72 -21.40
CA GLY A 545 31.55 0.41 -20.99
C GLY A 545 30.63 -0.26 -22.00
N ASN A 546 30.39 -1.55 -21.79
CA ASN A 546 29.44 -2.31 -22.60
C ASN A 546 28.11 -2.39 -21.86
N TYR A 547 27.05 -1.96 -22.53
CA TYR A 547 25.71 -1.86 -22.00
C TYR A 547 24.73 -2.64 -22.87
N GLN A 548 23.61 -3.05 -22.28
CA GLN A 548 22.62 -3.84 -22.99
C GLN A 548 21.24 -3.72 -22.36
N ASN A 549 20.22 -4.09 -23.13
CA ASN A 549 18.86 -4.38 -22.66
C ASN A 549 18.21 -3.18 -21.95
N ILE A 550 17.78 -2.20 -22.74
CA ILE A 550 17.02 -1.05 -22.25
C ILE A 550 15.62 -1.09 -22.85
N THR A 551 14.60 -1.12 -22.00
CA THR A 551 13.20 -1.13 -22.39
C THR A 551 12.51 0.14 -21.89
N ILE A 552 11.87 0.86 -22.79
CA ILE A 552 10.97 1.98 -22.47
C ILE A 552 9.61 1.59 -23.02
N GLN A 553 8.63 1.38 -22.16
CA GLN A 553 7.31 0.90 -22.57
C GLN A 553 6.18 1.69 -21.93
N ASN A 554 5.06 1.80 -22.65
CA ASN A 554 3.83 2.45 -22.20
C ASN A 554 4.06 3.85 -21.60
N SER A 555 5.13 4.53 -22.01
CA SER A 555 5.61 5.76 -21.38
C SER A 555 5.20 6.97 -22.20
N VAL A 556 5.02 8.10 -21.54
CA VAL A 556 4.57 9.36 -22.14
C VAL A 556 5.68 10.39 -21.98
N VAL A 557 6.31 10.77 -23.09
CA VAL A 557 7.35 11.80 -23.14
C VAL A 557 6.88 12.94 -24.03
N THR A 558 6.53 14.07 -23.41
CA THR A 558 5.87 15.18 -24.08
C THR A 558 6.49 16.52 -23.74
N ASN A 559 6.35 17.50 -24.65
CA ASN A 559 6.74 18.89 -24.42
C ASN A 559 8.21 19.05 -23.94
N SER A 560 9.07 18.09 -24.22
CA SER A 560 10.42 18.01 -23.66
C SER A 560 11.50 18.41 -24.65
N GLY A 561 12.65 18.84 -24.11
CA GLY A 561 13.77 19.36 -24.89
C GLY A 561 13.52 20.72 -25.55
N ARG A 562 12.38 21.36 -25.29
CA ARG A 562 11.96 22.62 -25.94
C ARG A 562 12.86 23.82 -25.65
N GLY A 563 13.76 23.71 -24.66
CA GLY A 563 14.70 24.77 -24.31
C GLY A 563 15.85 24.97 -25.30
N ASP A 564 16.07 24.01 -26.21
CA ASP A 564 17.15 24.05 -27.20
C ASP A 564 16.61 23.62 -28.56
N ALA A 565 16.43 24.58 -29.48
CA ALA A 565 15.87 24.31 -30.81
C ALA A 565 16.76 23.41 -31.70
N LEU A 566 18.05 23.29 -31.40
CA LEU A 566 19.00 22.55 -32.22
C LEU A 566 19.28 21.16 -31.65
N TYR A 567 19.54 21.08 -30.35
CA TYR A 567 19.94 19.83 -29.71
C TYR A 567 18.90 19.24 -28.77
N GLY A 568 17.77 19.92 -28.58
CA GLY A 568 16.68 19.48 -27.72
C GLY A 568 16.05 18.16 -28.15
N THR A 569 15.70 17.30 -27.18
CA THR A 569 15.12 15.97 -27.44
C THR A 569 14.03 15.60 -26.42
N GLY A 570 13.07 14.76 -26.81
CA GLY A 570 12.21 14.03 -25.89
C GLY A 570 13.02 12.92 -25.24
N ILE A 571 13.54 12.00 -26.07
CA ILE A 571 14.42 10.92 -25.67
C ILE A 571 15.71 10.96 -26.50
N ASN A 572 16.87 10.84 -25.85
CA ASN A 572 18.18 10.77 -26.49
C ASN A 572 18.99 9.58 -25.95
N ILE A 573 19.37 8.63 -26.80
CA ILE A 573 20.09 7.41 -26.42
C ILE A 573 21.39 7.30 -27.23
N GLU A 574 22.52 7.33 -26.53
CA GLU A 574 23.84 7.50 -27.13
C GLU A 574 24.81 6.50 -26.49
N ALA A 575 25.51 5.72 -27.32
CA ALA A 575 26.68 4.94 -26.90
C ALA A 575 27.93 5.63 -27.46
N ARG A 576 28.61 6.39 -26.60
CA ARG A 576 29.70 7.28 -27.00
C ARG A 576 30.96 6.51 -27.38
N ASP A 577 31.34 6.61 -28.64
CA ASP A 577 32.61 6.12 -29.21
C ASP A 577 33.42 7.22 -29.92
N ASP A 578 32.98 8.48 -29.79
CA ASP A 578 33.59 9.66 -30.42
C ASP A 578 34.58 10.39 -29.48
N GLY A 579 35.44 11.25 -30.06
CA GLY A 579 36.26 12.19 -29.30
C GLY A 579 37.08 11.55 -28.17
N SER A 580 36.89 12.04 -26.94
CA SER A 580 37.57 11.49 -25.74
C SER A 580 37.09 10.08 -25.35
N TYR A 581 36.01 9.58 -25.93
CA TYR A 581 35.45 8.26 -25.67
C TYR A 581 36.00 7.20 -26.64
N ALA A 582 36.62 7.59 -27.76
CA ALA A 582 37.10 6.66 -28.79
C ALA A 582 38.15 5.65 -28.31
N SER A 583 38.93 5.97 -27.27
CA SER A 583 39.93 5.05 -26.71
C SER A 583 39.33 3.99 -25.78
N ASN A 584 38.13 4.23 -25.26
CA ASN A 584 37.37 3.30 -24.45
C ASN A 584 35.87 3.50 -24.75
N PRO A 585 35.43 3.04 -25.94
CA PRO A 585 34.11 3.34 -26.46
C PRO A 585 33.03 2.68 -25.60
N ALA A 586 31.88 3.33 -25.50
CA ALA A 586 30.68 2.67 -25.01
C ALA A 586 30.01 1.87 -26.13
N THR A 587 29.39 0.76 -25.76
CA THR A 587 28.47 0.02 -26.64
C THR A 587 27.11 -0.12 -25.98
N LEU A 588 26.05 -0.14 -26.77
CA LEU A 588 24.70 -0.45 -26.31
C LEU A 588 24.01 -1.32 -27.36
N ASN A 589 23.57 -2.51 -26.97
CA ASN A 589 22.74 -3.36 -27.82
C ASN A 589 21.38 -3.65 -27.16
N ASN A 590 20.40 -3.96 -28.00
CA ASN A 590 19.05 -4.34 -27.59
C ASN A 590 18.32 -3.20 -26.83
N VAL A 591 17.78 -2.27 -27.61
CA VAL A 591 16.93 -1.18 -27.10
C VAL A 591 15.53 -1.36 -27.64
N THR A 592 14.54 -1.36 -26.76
CA THR A 592 13.13 -1.49 -27.12
C THR A 592 12.37 -0.27 -26.62
N ILE A 593 11.64 0.38 -27.51
CA ILE A 593 10.68 1.43 -27.18
C ILE A 593 9.31 0.97 -27.67
N SER A 594 8.34 0.74 -26.78
CA SER A 594 7.06 0.17 -27.20
C SER A 594 5.84 0.75 -26.49
N GLY A 595 4.77 1.01 -27.24
CA GLY A 595 3.58 1.63 -26.66
C GLY A 595 3.81 3.06 -26.17
N GLY A 596 2.72 3.76 -25.85
CA GLY A 596 2.78 5.10 -25.29
C GLY A 596 3.00 6.20 -26.33
N GLN A 597 3.60 7.32 -25.90
CA GLN A 597 3.63 8.57 -26.66
C GLN A 597 4.98 9.25 -26.53
N VAL A 598 5.55 9.67 -27.66
CA VAL A 598 6.70 10.58 -27.74
C VAL A 598 6.30 11.72 -28.66
N THR A 599 5.52 12.65 -28.13
CA THR A 599 4.86 13.71 -28.92
C THR A 599 5.26 15.10 -28.46
N ASP A 600 5.13 16.07 -29.35
CA ASP A 600 5.31 17.48 -29.02
C ASP A 600 6.66 17.80 -28.35
N ASN A 601 7.72 17.06 -28.66
CA ASN A 601 9.07 17.36 -28.21
C ASN A 601 9.80 18.22 -29.25
N GLN A 602 11.03 18.66 -28.94
CA GLN A 602 11.86 19.31 -29.96
C GLN A 602 12.22 18.32 -31.07
N VAL A 603 13.06 17.33 -30.78
CA VAL A 603 13.17 16.07 -31.53
C VAL A 603 12.48 14.99 -30.69
N GLY A 604 11.71 14.08 -31.29
CA GLY A 604 11.07 12.99 -30.56
C GLY A 604 12.10 12.04 -29.93
N LEU A 605 12.71 11.21 -30.78
CA LEU A 605 13.73 10.23 -30.44
C LEU A 605 15.03 10.56 -31.18
N ARG A 606 16.17 10.60 -30.49
CA ARG A 606 17.50 10.66 -31.10
C ARG A 606 18.36 9.49 -30.66
N PHE A 607 19.07 8.90 -31.62
CA PHE A 607 20.04 7.83 -31.39
C PHE A 607 21.43 8.27 -31.85
N GLY A 608 22.40 8.28 -30.95
CA GLY A 608 23.76 8.78 -31.21
C GLY A 608 23.92 10.29 -31.01
N GLU A 609 25.17 10.70 -30.78
CA GLU A 609 25.59 12.09 -30.61
C GLU A 609 25.56 12.83 -31.96
N SER A 610 25.01 14.03 -31.96
CA SER A 610 24.79 14.85 -33.16
C SER A 610 26.06 15.04 -33.98
N GLY A 611 26.04 14.57 -35.24
CA GLY A 611 27.13 14.72 -36.19
C GLY A 611 28.37 13.87 -35.91
N LYS A 612 28.25 12.80 -35.11
CA LYS A 612 29.38 11.92 -34.73
C LYS A 612 29.41 10.56 -35.41
N ASN A 613 28.31 10.10 -36.01
CA ASN A 613 28.22 8.78 -36.64
C ASN A 613 28.64 7.64 -35.68
N ASN A 614 28.11 7.65 -34.45
CA ASN A 614 28.46 6.63 -33.46
C ASN A 614 28.05 5.22 -33.96
N ALA A 615 28.77 4.18 -33.56
CA ALA A 615 28.46 2.80 -33.94
C ALA A 615 27.18 2.26 -33.30
N GLY A 616 26.74 2.83 -32.17
CA GLY A 616 25.55 2.38 -31.45
C GLY A 616 24.71 3.53 -30.87
N PRO A 617 23.51 3.23 -30.37
CA PRO A 617 23.00 1.88 -30.06
C PRO A 617 22.69 0.98 -31.27
N THR A 618 22.75 -0.34 -31.07
CA THR A 618 22.38 -1.38 -32.04
C THR A 618 21.19 -2.20 -31.57
N GLY A 619 20.49 -2.86 -32.51
CA GLY A 619 19.30 -3.66 -32.18
C GLY A 619 18.20 -2.80 -31.54
N VAL A 620 17.92 -1.64 -32.14
CA VAL A 620 16.87 -0.73 -31.68
C VAL A 620 15.56 -1.06 -32.36
N THR A 621 14.52 -1.32 -31.57
CA THR A 621 13.15 -1.57 -32.05
C THR A 621 12.18 -0.57 -31.42
N ILE A 622 11.35 0.08 -32.24
CA ILE A 622 10.33 1.05 -31.84
C ILE A 622 8.99 0.59 -32.42
N MET A 623 7.97 0.37 -31.60
CA MET A 623 6.68 -0.16 -32.07
C MET A 623 5.50 0.27 -31.19
N GLY A 624 4.35 0.55 -31.80
CA GLY A 624 3.13 0.94 -31.10
C GLY A 624 3.22 2.33 -30.43
N VAL A 625 4.16 3.18 -30.85
CA VAL A 625 4.38 4.50 -30.27
C VAL A 625 3.68 5.56 -31.11
N ASN A 626 3.00 6.51 -30.45
CA ASN A 626 2.58 7.76 -31.08
C ASN A 626 3.76 8.74 -31.15
N LEU A 627 4.20 9.06 -32.36
CA LEU A 627 5.38 9.89 -32.67
C LEU A 627 5.02 11.27 -33.24
N SER A 628 3.75 11.66 -33.17
CA SER A 628 3.23 12.89 -33.79
C SER A 628 3.65 14.19 -33.06
N GLY A 629 3.50 15.34 -33.73
CA GLY A 629 3.60 16.67 -33.10
C GLY A 629 5.01 17.16 -32.72
N ASN A 630 6.05 16.32 -32.85
CA ASN A 630 7.44 16.75 -32.64
C ASN A 630 7.82 17.87 -33.62
N VAL A 631 8.61 18.85 -33.17
CA VAL A 631 8.85 20.07 -33.97
C VAL A 631 9.89 19.90 -35.07
N ALA A 632 10.96 19.17 -34.78
CA ALA A 632 11.94 18.75 -35.77
C ALA A 632 11.56 17.33 -36.24
N GLU A 633 12.46 16.37 -36.12
CA GLU A 633 12.15 14.98 -36.47
C GLU A 633 11.44 14.25 -35.32
N ALA A 634 10.57 13.30 -35.67
CA ALA A 634 10.10 12.29 -34.74
C ALA A 634 11.22 11.29 -34.40
N ILE A 635 12.02 10.89 -35.40
CA ILE A 635 13.19 10.02 -35.21
C ILE A 635 14.43 10.62 -35.88
N ASN A 636 15.51 10.77 -35.14
CA ASN A 636 16.79 11.26 -35.63
C ASN A 636 17.88 10.21 -35.36
N ASN A 637 18.19 9.40 -36.38
CA ASN A 637 19.26 8.40 -36.28
C ASN A 637 20.61 8.99 -36.72
N GLN A 638 21.49 9.23 -35.75
CA GLN A 638 22.87 9.67 -35.93
C GLN A 638 23.88 8.52 -35.82
N THR A 639 23.39 7.28 -35.73
CA THR A 639 24.25 6.09 -35.65
C THR A 639 24.52 5.52 -37.04
N THR A 640 25.49 4.62 -37.13
CA THR A 640 25.71 3.81 -38.34
C THR A 640 24.86 2.54 -38.39
N ALA A 641 24.09 2.25 -37.32
CA ALA A 641 23.20 1.11 -37.24
C ALA A 641 21.80 1.46 -37.74
N THR A 642 21.15 0.50 -38.39
CA THR A 642 19.73 0.61 -38.79
C THR A 642 18.83 0.59 -37.55
N ILE A 643 17.85 1.49 -37.52
CA ILE A 643 16.79 1.52 -36.50
C ILE A 643 15.52 0.92 -37.08
N THR A 644 14.91 -0.04 -36.39
CA THR A 644 13.62 -0.61 -36.78
C THR A 644 12.50 0.11 -36.05
N ALA A 645 11.68 0.88 -36.76
CA ALA A 645 10.61 1.73 -36.24
C ALA A 645 9.26 1.43 -36.93
N VAL A 646 8.86 0.15 -36.88
CA VAL A 646 7.64 -0.35 -37.53
C VAL A 646 6.44 -0.32 -36.60
N GLY A 647 5.24 -0.20 -37.17
CA GLY A 647 3.97 -0.19 -36.44
C GLY A 647 3.83 1.00 -35.49
N ASN A 648 4.21 2.21 -35.94
CA ASN A 648 4.08 3.44 -35.15
C ASN A 648 3.12 4.43 -35.81
N TRP A 649 2.46 5.27 -35.00
CA TRP A 649 1.59 6.34 -35.49
C TRP A 649 2.41 7.62 -35.69
N TRP A 650 2.44 8.13 -36.92
CA TRP A 650 3.26 9.29 -37.29
C TRP A 650 2.48 10.62 -37.31
N GLY A 651 1.20 10.59 -36.91
CA GLY A 651 0.30 11.76 -36.95
C GLY A 651 -0.60 11.83 -38.18
N HIS A 652 -0.47 10.89 -39.13
CA HIS A 652 -1.27 10.84 -40.34
C HIS A 652 -1.39 9.40 -40.89
N GLU A 653 -2.53 9.08 -41.53
CA GLU A 653 -2.84 7.75 -42.09
C GLU A 653 -1.88 7.31 -43.18
N THR A 654 -1.30 8.26 -43.92
CA THR A 654 -0.31 8.01 -44.97
C THR A 654 1.10 7.77 -44.45
N GLY A 655 1.30 7.68 -43.13
CA GLY A 655 2.60 7.38 -42.54
C GLY A 655 3.55 8.58 -42.48
N PRO A 656 4.85 8.33 -42.28
CA PRO A 656 5.84 9.38 -42.13
C PRO A 656 6.07 10.13 -43.46
N THR A 657 6.02 11.45 -43.39
CA THR A 657 6.40 12.35 -44.48
C THR A 657 7.89 12.67 -44.46
N ALA A 658 8.42 13.16 -45.60
CA ALA A 658 9.81 13.58 -45.71
C ALA A 658 10.16 14.62 -44.64
N GLY A 659 11.12 14.30 -43.78
CA GLY A 659 11.57 15.15 -42.66
C GLY A 659 11.05 14.73 -41.28
N GLN A 660 10.11 13.79 -41.18
CA GLN A 660 9.71 13.23 -39.87
C GLN A 660 10.76 12.26 -39.32
N TYR A 661 11.65 11.74 -40.15
CA TYR A 661 12.79 10.96 -39.70
C TYR A 661 14.05 11.26 -40.52
N THR A 662 15.21 10.97 -39.94
CA THR A 662 16.54 11.09 -40.58
C THR A 662 17.44 9.91 -40.23
N GLY A 663 18.37 9.58 -41.13
CA GLY A 663 19.27 8.43 -41.02
C GLY A 663 18.66 7.13 -41.53
N ASP A 664 19.32 6.00 -41.26
CA ASP A 664 18.86 4.68 -41.67
C ASP A 664 17.79 4.15 -40.71
N VAL A 665 16.53 4.24 -41.12
CA VAL A 665 15.35 3.88 -40.31
C VAL A 665 14.35 3.11 -41.16
N ILE A 666 13.98 1.92 -40.71
CA ILE A 666 12.89 1.12 -41.30
C ILE A 666 11.59 1.56 -40.63
N VAL A 667 10.67 2.14 -41.39
CA VAL A 667 9.43 2.74 -40.85
C VAL A 667 8.15 2.03 -41.31
N THR A 668 8.29 1.03 -42.16
CA THR A 668 7.20 0.24 -42.76
C THR A 668 7.11 -1.16 -42.15
N PRO A 669 5.90 -1.66 -41.85
CA PRO A 669 4.61 -0.95 -41.92
C PRO A 669 4.46 0.15 -40.86
N TRP A 670 3.49 1.06 -41.02
CA TRP A 670 3.12 2.08 -40.02
C TRP A 670 1.64 1.95 -39.61
N CYS A 671 1.23 2.58 -38.51
CA CYS A 671 -0.18 2.63 -38.13
C CYS A 671 -0.91 3.65 -39.02
N ASP A 672 -1.96 3.24 -39.73
CA ASP A 672 -2.82 4.14 -40.52
C ASP A 672 -3.92 4.80 -39.67
N VAL A 673 -4.05 4.39 -38.41
CA VAL A 673 -4.95 4.97 -37.40
C VAL A 673 -4.21 5.24 -36.10
N ALA A 674 -4.65 6.26 -35.35
CA ALA A 674 -3.94 6.78 -34.19
C ALA A 674 -3.81 5.81 -33.00
N ASP A 675 -4.75 4.88 -32.85
CA ASP A 675 -4.72 3.84 -31.81
C ASP A 675 -3.94 2.59 -32.23
N CYS A 676 -3.37 2.60 -33.45
CA CYS A 676 -2.67 1.49 -34.07
C CYS A 676 -3.50 0.19 -34.16
N SER A 677 -4.82 0.31 -34.30
CA SER A 677 -5.70 -0.84 -34.56
C SER A 677 -5.58 -1.41 -35.98
N SER A 678 -4.84 -0.77 -36.89
CA SER A 678 -4.48 -1.28 -38.22
C SER A 678 -3.13 -0.76 -38.68
N LEU A 679 -2.51 -1.51 -39.60
CA LEU A 679 -1.21 -1.22 -40.20
C LEU A 679 -1.32 -1.05 -41.72
N PHE A 680 -0.48 -0.20 -42.28
CA PHE A 680 -0.32 0.01 -43.70
C PHE A 680 1.14 -0.17 -44.13
N SER A 681 1.36 -0.75 -45.32
CA SER A 681 2.66 -0.78 -45.98
C SER A 681 2.55 -0.55 -47.49
N ASP A 682 3.45 0.26 -48.03
CA ASP A 682 3.74 0.36 -49.47
C ASP A 682 5.03 -0.39 -49.87
N GLU A 683 5.75 -0.94 -48.88
CA GLU A 683 6.96 -1.75 -49.04
C GLU A 683 6.74 -3.19 -48.54
N PRO A 684 7.62 -4.16 -48.89
CA PRO A 684 7.55 -5.52 -48.37
C PRO A 684 7.48 -5.58 -46.84
N VAL A 685 6.57 -6.40 -46.32
CA VAL A 685 6.39 -6.64 -44.88
C VAL A 685 6.98 -7.99 -44.52
N GLN A 686 7.81 -8.04 -43.47
CA GLN A 686 8.34 -9.27 -42.92
C GLN A 686 7.49 -9.73 -41.74
N LEU A 687 6.93 -10.94 -41.81
CA LEU A 687 6.30 -11.59 -40.65
C LEU A 687 7.29 -12.50 -39.93
N GLU A 688 7.08 -12.68 -38.62
CA GLU A 688 7.71 -13.78 -37.91
C GLU A 688 7.09 -15.11 -38.41
N VAL A 689 7.94 -16.02 -38.88
CA VAL A 689 7.51 -17.31 -39.42
C VAL A 689 8.12 -18.48 -38.66
N SER A 690 7.31 -19.55 -38.51
CA SER A 690 7.72 -20.83 -37.97
C SER A 690 7.12 -21.95 -38.83
N ASP A 691 7.98 -22.82 -39.39
CA ASP A 691 7.59 -23.94 -40.25
C ASP A 691 6.68 -23.53 -41.45
N GLY A 692 7.05 -22.43 -42.13
CA GLY A 692 6.31 -21.89 -43.27
C GLY A 692 4.99 -21.19 -42.92
N GLN A 693 4.72 -20.94 -41.64
CA GLN A 693 3.51 -20.24 -41.17
C GLN A 693 3.84 -18.94 -40.45
N GLY A 694 3.12 -17.87 -40.80
CA GLY A 694 3.13 -16.58 -40.11
C GLY A 694 1.72 -16.09 -39.80
N THR A 695 1.58 -15.15 -38.87
CA THR A 695 0.28 -14.58 -38.47
C THR A 695 0.30 -13.07 -38.44
N THR A 696 -0.80 -12.44 -38.83
CA THR A 696 -1.02 -11.00 -38.61
C THR A 696 -1.63 -10.75 -37.24
N ASP A 697 -1.11 -9.79 -36.47
CA ASP A 697 -1.67 -9.46 -35.15
C ASP A 697 -2.85 -8.47 -35.25
N VAL A 698 -2.75 -7.52 -36.18
CA VAL A 698 -3.76 -6.51 -36.51
C VAL A 698 -4.04 -6.53 -38.02
N PRO A 699 -5.11 -5.88 -38.52
CA PRO A 699 -5.34 -5.78 -39.95
C PRO A 699 -4.15 -5.11 -40.65
N LEU A 700 -3.74 -5.68 -41.78
CA LEU A 700 -2.61 -5.21 -42.59
C LEU A 700 -3.10 -4.82 -43.98
N ALA A 701 -2.97 -3.54 -44.31
CA ALA A 701 -3.20 -3.01 -45.64
C ALA A 701 -1.87 -2.94 -46.42
N LEU A 702 -1.87 -3.45 -47.65
CA LEU A 702 -0.77 -3.28 -48.60
C LEU A 702 -1.26 -2.49 -49.80
N SER A 703 -0.44 -1.61 -50.34
CA SER A 703 -0.86 -0.80 -51.50
C SER A 703 0.30 -0.49 -52.44
N SER A 704 -0.03 -0.31 -53.71
CA SER A 704 0.88 0.28 -54.68
C SER A 704 0.18 1.30 -55.56
N SER A 705 0.90 2.37 -55.89
CA SER A 705 0.36 3.44 -56.72
C SER A 705 0.33 3.02 -58.19
N THR A 706 -0.83 3.20 -58.84
CA THR A 706 -0.97 3.04 -60.30
C THR A 706 -1.54 4.31 -60.95
N PRO A 707 -1.38 4.52 -62.26
CA PRO A 707 -1.98 5.66 -62.96
C PRO A 707 -3.51 5.75 -62.84
N SER A 708 -4.19 4.62 -62.62
CA SER A 708 -5.64 4.51 -62.47
C SER A 708 -6.13 4.64 -61.02
N GLY A 709 -5.23 4.79 -60.05
CA GLY A 709 -5.51 4.76 -58.61
C GLY A 709 -4.66 3.70 -57.88
N PRO A 710 -4.64 3.67 -56.54
CA PRO A 710 -3.90 2.66 -55.80
C PRO A 710 -4.54 1.28 -55.92
N VAL A 711 -3.73 0.26 -56.20
CA VAL A 711 -4.15 -1.14 -56.01
C VAL A 711 -3.92 -1.47 -54.54
N SER A 712 -4.96 -1.88 -53.82
CA SER A 712 -4.88 -2.16 -52.39
C SER A 712 -5.28 -3.58 -52.03
N VAL A 713 -4.71 -4.07 -50.94
CA VAL A 713 -4.92 -5.38 -50.34
C VAL A 713 -5.22 -5.16 -48.87
N GLU A 714 -6.25 -5.80 -48.33
CA GLU A 714 -6.60 -5.76 -46.91
C GLU A 714 -6.57 -7.19 -46.35
N ILE A 715 -5.58 -7.49 -45.52
CA ILE A 715 -5.43 -8.75 -44.78
C ILE A 715 -6.05 -8.54 -43.39
N PRO A 716 -7.07 -9.31 -42.98
CA PRO A 716 -7.66 -9.18 -41.65
C PRO A 716 -6.66 -9.51 -40.53
N GLU A 717 -6.95 -9.05 -39.31
CA GLU A 717 -6.22 -9.47 -38.12
C GLU A 717 -6.32 -10.99 -37.89
N ASN A 718 -5.35 -11.54 -37.17
CA ASN A 718 -5.28 -12.94 -36.79
C ASN A 718 -5.40 -13.88 -38.00
N THR A 719 -4.90 -13.47 -39.17
CA THR A 719 -4.91 -14.29 -40.39
C THR A 719 -3.65 -15.14 -40.41
N THR A 720 -3.81 -16.46 -40.51
CA THR A 720 -2.70 -17.40 -40.68
C THR A 720 -2.35 -17.51 -42.16
N ILE A 721 -1.08 -17.28 -42.45
CA ILE A 721 -0.50 -17.30 -43.78
C ILE A 721 0.42 -18.51 -43.84
N THR A 722 0.15 -19.42 -44.77
CA THR A 722 0.90 -20.66 -44.94
C THR A 722 1.55 -20.70 -46.31
N SER A 723 2.81 -21.12 -46.33
CA SER A 723 3.62 -21.31 -47.54
C SER A 723 4.55 -22.53 -47.37
N ASP A 724 5.37 -22.83 -48.37
CA ASP A 724 6.43 -23.83 -48.27
C ASP A 724 7.46 -23.44 -47.20
N SER A 725 8.17 -24.43 -46.63
CA SER A 725 9.14 -24.22 -45.54
C SER A 725 10.33 -23.32 -45.89
N GLY A 726 10.48 -22.91 -47.16
CA GLY A 726 11.49 -21.98 -47.64
C GLY A 726 11.06 -20.51 -47.62
N TRP A 727 9.78 -20.22 -47.38
CA TRP A 727 9.28 -18.85 -47.25
C TRP A 727 9.78 -18.19 -45.96
N ASP A 728 10.33 -16.99 -46.09
CA ASP A 728 10.99 -16.25 -45.02
C ASP A 728 10.06 -15.26 -44.27
N GLY A 729 8.77 -15.29 -44.58
CA GLY A 729 7.77 -14.40 -44.00
C GLY A 729 7.52 -13.11 -44.80
N THR A 730 8.22 -12.91 -45.92
CA THR A 730 8.04 -11.69 -46.73
C THR A 730 6.71 -11.69 -47.48
N ILE A 731 5.95 -10.60 -47.35
CA ILE A 731 4.76 -10.31 -48.13
C ILE A 731 5.00 -9.01 -48.90
N THR A 732 5.17 -9.13 -50.21
CA THR A 732 5.35 -7.99 -51.11
C THR A 732 3.99 -7.35 -51.44
N PRO A 733 3.86 -6.01 -51.35
CA PRO A 733 2.71 -5.28 -51.90
C PRO A 733 2.46 -5.59 -53.38
N PRO A 734 1.27 -5.29 -53.92
CA PRO A 734 0.96 -5.50 -55.33
C PRO A 734 2.00 -4.85 -56.25
N THR A 735 2.69 -5.63 -57.07
CA THR A 735 3.60 -5.15 -58.11
C THR A 735 2.90 -5.21 -59.46
N ILE A 736 3.01 -4.15 -60.27
CA ILE A 736 2.42 -4.15 -61.61
C ILE A 736 3.31 -4.96 -62.55
N ASP A 737 2.74 -5.97 -63.21
CA ASP A 737 3.41 -6.70 -64.29
C ASP A 737 2.90 -6.19 -65.64
N THR A 738 3.79 -5.69 -66.48
CA THR A 738 3.46 -5.20 -67.84
C THR A 738 3.86 -6.17 -68.94
N THR A 739 4.46 -7.30 -68.57
CA THR A 739 5.00 -8.30 -69.49
C THR A 739 4.12 -9.54 -69.61
N TYR A 740 3.22 -9.74 -68.66
CA TYR A 740 2.28 -10.85 -68.67
C TYR A 740 1.11 -10.63 -69.64
N ASP A 741 0.84 -11.62 -70.48
CA ASP A 741 -0.31 -11.65 -71.38
C ASP A 741 -1.27 -12.78 -71.00
N VAL A 742 -2.56 -12.44 -70.84
CA VAL A 742 -3.60 -13.43 -70.51
C VAL A 742 -3.77 -14.41 -71.67
N PRO A 743 -3.60 -15.73 -71.46
CA PRO A 743 -3.70 -16.72 -72.54
C PRO A 743 -5.08 -16.72 -73.24
N GLY A 744 -5.08 -16.70 -74.58
CA GLY A 744 -6.28 -16.82 -75.41
C GLY A 744 -6.32 -15.78 -76.55
N ALA A 745 -6.45 -16.23 -77.80
CA ALA A 745 -6.31 -15.38 -78.99
C ALA A 745 -7.34 -14.24 -79.11
N SER A 746 -8.44 -14.27 -78.34
CA SER A 746 -9.48 -13.24 -78.32
C SER A 746 -9.44 -12.36 -77.06
N ASN A 747 -8.47 -12.60 -76.17
CA ASN A 747 -8.33 -11.85 -74.92
C ASN A 747 -7.47 -10.61 -75.14
N THR A 748 -7.86 -9.51 -74.50
CA THR A 748 -7.02 -8.31 -74.37
C THR A 748 -6.73 -8.09 -72.90
N THR A 749 -5.46 -8.21 -72.52
CA THR A 749 -4.96 -8.03 -71.15
C THR A 749 -5.24 -6.62 -70.65
N GLY A 750 -5.71 -6.52 -69.40
CA GLY A 750 -5.91 -5.29 -68.65
C GLY A 750 -4.79 -5.05 -67.65
N LEU A 751 -5.14 -4.69 -66.42
CA LEU A 751 -4.20 -4.60 -65.29
C LEU A 751 -3.77 -6.00 -64.85
N VAL A 752 -2.46 -6.21 -64.69
CA VAL A 752 -1.87 -7.41 -64.09
C VAL A 752 -1.07 -7.00 -62.86
N ILE A 753 -1.25 -7.72 -61.76
CA ILE A 753 -0.51 -7.53 -60.53
C ILE A 753 0.02 -8.85 -59.97
N THR A 754 1.15 -8.80 -59.28
CA THR A 754 1.65 -9.89 -58.44
C THR A 754 1.73 -9.39 -57.01
N VAL A 755 1.12 -10.10 -56.08
CA VAL A 755 1.09 -9.75 -54.65
C VAL A 755 1.61 -10.94 -53.84
N GLY A 756 2.25 -10.70 -52.69
CA GLY A 756 2.74 -11.74 -51.80
C GLY A 756 4.17 -12.17 -52.09
N SER A 757 4.36 -13.12 -52.99
CA SER A 757 5.69 -13.61 -53.39
C SER A 757 5.69 -13.96 -54.88
N ASP A 758 6.83 -13.73 -55.54
CA ASP A 758 7.11 -14.14 -56.92
C ASP A 758 7.59 -15.61 -57.01
N GLU A 759 8.07 -16.19 -55.91
CA GLU A 759 8.56 -17.56 -55.83
C GLU A 759 7.56 -18.54 -55.20
N TYR A 760 6.80 -18.09 -54.19
CA TYR A 760 5.95 -18.97 -53.38
C TYR A 760 4.47 -18.60 -53.48
N SER A 761 3.60 -19.61 -53.47
CA SER A 761 2.16 -19.39 -53.34
C SER A 761 1.79 -19.25 -51.86
N LEU A 762 1.29 -18.08 -51.46
CA LEU A 762 0.84 -17.87 -50.07
C LEU A 762 -0.65 -18.20 -49.95
N SER A 763 -1.01 -19.01 -48.97
CA SER A 763 -2.40 -19.41 -48.68
C SER A 763 -2.87 -18.82 -47.35
N PHE A 764 -4.15 -18.45 -47.27
CA PHE A 764 -4.75 -17.80 -46.11
C PHE A 764 -5.88 -18.64 -45.53
N ASP A 765 -6.00 -18.67 -44.20
CA ASP A 765 -7.15 -19.27 -43.53
C ASP A 765 -8.41 -18.40 -43.65
N LYS A 766 -8.24 -17.08 -43.73
CA LYS A 766 -9.29 -16.06 -43.92
C LYS A 766 -9.22 -15.40 -45.30
N PRO A 767 -10.37 -14.99 -45.89
CA PRO A 767 -10.37 -14.24 -47.14
C PRO A 767 -9.68 -12.89 -46.99
N VAL A 768 -8.80 -12.58 -47.93
CA VAL A 768 -8.14 -11.30 -48.12
C VAL A 768 -8.84 -10.53 -49.24
N LYS A 769 -9.01 -9.23 -49.08
CA LYS A 769 -9.65 -8.36 -50.07
C LYS A 769 -8.60 -7.67 -50.94
N LEU A 770 -8.79 -7.69 -52.24
CA LEU A 770 -7.94 -7.04 -53.24
C LEU A 770 -8.81 -6.09 -54.08
N ILE A 771 -8.40 -4.83 -54.20
CA ILE A 771 -9.14 -3.77 -54.91
C ILE A 771 -8.32 -3.34 -56.13
N LEU A 772 -8.93 -3.46 -57.31
CA LEU A 772 -8.33 -3.09 -58.59
C LEU A 772 -9.05 -1.85 -59.16
N PRO A 773 -8.42 -0.66 -59.11
CA PRO A 773 -9.10 0.59 -59.42
C PRO A 773 -9.44 0.72 -60.90
N GLY A 774 -10.66 1.19 -61.19
CA GLY A 774 -11.16 1.43 -62.55
C GLY A 774 -11.33 0.17 -63.42
N GLN A 775 -11.26 -1.03 -62.83
CA GLN A 775 -11.36 -2.30 -63.58
C GLN A 775 -12.79 -2.89 -63.63
N LYS A 776 -13.82 -2.14 -63.20
CA LYS A 776 -15.21 -2.59 -63.27
C LYS A 776 -15.60 -3.05 -64.68
N GLY A 777 -16.31 -4.17 -64.75
CA GLY A 777 -16.83 -4.74 -66.01
C GLY A 777 -15.83 -5.58 -66.80
N LYS A 778 -14.56 -5.65 -66.38
CA LYS A 778 -13.59 -6.59 -66.94
C LYS A 778 -13.74 -7.99 -66.32
N LEU A 779 -13.27 -9.00 -67.04
CA LEU A 779 -13.05 -10.34 -66.49
C LEU A 779 -11.76 -10.34 -65.68
N VAL A 780 -11.59 -11.33 -64.80
CA VAL A 780 -10.38 -11.50 -64.00
C VAL A 780 -10.07 -12.98 -63.79
N GLY A 781 -8.80 -13.29 -63.66
CA GLY A 781 -8.27 -14.62 -63.34
C GLY A 781 -6.91 -14.50 -62.65
N TRP A 782 -6.32 -15.64 -62.30
CA TRP A 782 -5.03 -15.70 -61.63
C TRP A 782 -4.14 -16.82 -62.17
N GLN A 783 -2.84 -16.73 -61.88
CA GLN A 783 -1.83 -17.75 -62.18
C GLN A 783 -0.84 -17.86 -61.01
N ALA A 784 -0.69 -19.08 -60.48
CA ALA A 784 0.26 -19.35 -59.40
C ALA A 784 1.73 -19.25 -59.88
N PRO A 785 2.68 -18.90 -58.99
CA PRO A 785 4.11 -18.90 -59.28
C PRO A 785 4.58 -20.22 -59.91
N GLY A 786 5.36 -20.13 -60.99
CA GLY A 786 5.89 -21.30 -61.72
C GLY A 786 4.85 -22.13 -62.52
N SER A 787 3.56 -21.82 -62.44
CA SER A 787 2.52 -22.46 -63.25
C SER A 787 2.47 -21.89 -64.66
N SER A 788 1.94 -22.65 -65.62
CA SER A 788 1.58 -22.17 -66.98
C SER A 788 0.06 -22.10 -67.20
N THR A 789 -0.73 -22.39 -66.16
CA THR A 789 -2.19 -22.43 -66.23
C THR A 789 -2.79 -21.16 -65.67
N PHE A 790 -3.63 -20.49 -66.47
CA PHE A 790 -4.43 -19.34 -66.06
C PHE A 790 -5.84 -19.79 -65.64
N THR A 791 -6.28 -19.37 -64.45
CA THR A 791 -7.56 -19.75 -63.85
C THR A 791 -8.52 -18.56 -63.80
N PRO A 792 -9.62 -18.54 -64.57
CA PRO A 792 -10.62 -17.47 -64.51
C PRO A 792 -11.43 -17.48 -63.19
N ILE A 793 -11.59 -16.31 -62.57
CA ILE A 793 -12.50 -16.12 -61.42
C ILE A 793 -13.90 -15.82 -61.97
N THR A 794 -14.78 -16.81 -61.87
CA THR A 794 -16.17 -16.73 -62.37
C THR A 794 -17.19 -16.63 -61.24
N THR A 795 -16.83 -17.02 -60.01
CA THR A 795 -17.70 -16.99 -58.83
C THR A 795 -17.98 -15.56 -58.38
N ASP A 796 -19.26 -15.21 -58.24
CA ASP A 796 -19.70 -13.96 -57.62
C ASP A 796 -19.68 -14.09 -56.09
N CYS A 797 -19.17 -13.07 -55.38
CA CYS A 797 -19.03 -13.14 -53.92
C CYS A 797 -20.36 -13.31 -53.16
N SER A 798 -21.50 -12.96 -53.77
CA SER A 798 -22.82 -13.26 -53.18
C SER A 798 -23.08 -14.74 -52.93
N THR A 799 -22.35 -15.64 -53.60
CA THR A 799 -22.41 -17.10 -53.41
C THR A 799 -21.96 -17.54 -52.01
N TYR A 800 -21.10 -16.75 -51.36
CA TYR A 800 -20.50 -17.09 -50.06
C TYR A 800 -21.07 -16.27 -48.89
N LEU A 801 -22.04 -15.38 -49.14
CA LEU A 801 -22.72 -14.63 -48.08
C LEU A 801 -23.73 -15.53 -47.33
N PRO A 802 -24.04 -15.27 -46.04
CA PRO A 802 -23.70 -14.05 -45.27
C PRO A 802 -22.31 -14.04 -44.63
N ASP A 803 -21.57 -15.15 -44.62
CA ASP A 803 -20.24 -15.25 -44.01
C ASP A 803 -19.22 -15.74 -45.04
N LEU A 804 -18.49 -14.78 -45.61
CA LEU A 804 -17.48 -15.03 -46.63
C LEU A 804 -16.36 -15.97 -46.14
N ASN A 805 -15.99 -15.88 -44.86
CA ASN A 805 -14.91 -16.68 -44.31
C ASN A 805 -15.28 -18.17 -44.20
N ALA A 806 -16.49 -18.45 -43.70
CA ALA A 806 -17.02 -19.80 -43.59
C ALA A 806 -17.46 -20.38 -44.95
N GLY A 807 -17.96 -19.52 -45.86
CA GLY A 807 -18.47 -19.93 -47.16
C GLY A 807 -17.39 -20.21 -48.21
N MET A 808 -16.24 -19.52 -48.16
CA MET A 808 -15.17 -19.66 -49.15
C MET A 808 -14.22 -20.83 -48.81
N PRO A 809 -14.03 -21.80 -49.72
CA PRO A 809 -13.14 -22.95 -49.51
C PRO A 809 -11.67 -22.53 -49.48
N VAL A 810 -10.80 -23.41 -48.98
CA VAL A 810 -9.33 -23.23 -48.99
C VAL A 810 -8.85 -22.97 -50.43
N GLY A 811 -8.03 -21.93 -50.61
CA GLY A 811 -7.57 -21.50 -51.94
C GLY A 811 -8.68 -20.97 -52.86
N GLY A 812 -9.88 -20.74 -52.34
CA GLY A 812 -11.00 -20.20 -53.10
C GLY A 812 -10.89 -18.69 -53.35
N ASP A 813 -11.66 -18.23 -54.33
CA ASP A 813 -11.77 -16.83 -54.71
C ASP A 813 -13.19 -16.49 -55.21
N CYS A 814 -13.54 -15.21 -55.17
CA CYS A 814 -14.72 -14.63 -55.80
C CYS A 814 -14.46 -13.18 -56.19
N LYS A 815 -15.32 -12.63 -57.05
CA LYS A 815 -15.29 -11.21 -57.42
C LYS A 815 -16.62 -10.50 -57.15
N THR A 816 -16.53 -9.20 -56.93
CA THR A 816 -17.64 -8.25 -56.87
C THR A 816 -17.13 -6.89 -57.40
N THR A 817 -17.96 -5.85 -57.35
CA THR A 817 -17.56 -4.50 -57.74
C THR A 817 -17.96 -3.51 -56.66
N ASP A 818 -17.13 -2.50 -56.43
CA ASP A 818 -17.42 -1.35 -55.57
C ASP A 818 -17.16 -0.07 -56.38
N ASP A 819 -18.17 0.78 -56.52
CA ASP A 819 -18.19 1.92 -57.44
C ASP A 819 -17.60 1.65 -58.84
N THR A 820 -16.40 2.12 -59.16
CA THR A 820 -15.70 1.94 -60.45
C THR A 820 -14.70 0.78 -60.46
N ASP A 821 -14.54 0.12 -59.32
CA ASP A 821 -13.43 -0.77 -59.04
C ASP A 821 -13.88 -2.23 -59.05
N LEU A 822 -12.94 -3.11 -59.38
CA LEU A 822 -13.15 -4.55 -59.30
C LEU A 822 -12.57 -5.04 -57.96
N VAL A 823 -13.39 -5.71 -57.16
CA VAL A 823 -12.97 -6.24 -55.86
C VAL A 823 -12.90 -7.76 -55.96
N ILE A 824 -11.79 -8.34 -55.49
CA ILE A 824 -11.54 -9.77 -55.43
C ILE A 824 -11.39 -10.13 -53.96
N TRP A 825 -12.10 -11.16 -53.52
CA TRP A 825 -11.83 -11.81 -52.25
C TRP A 825 -11.17 -13.15 -52.52
N THR A 826 -10.03 -13.41 -51.89
CA THR A 826 -9.18 -14.58 -52.17
C THR A 826 -8.57 -15.17 -50.90
N LYS A 827 -8.38 -16.49 -50.86
CA LYS A 827 -7.56 -17.19 -49.84
C LYS A 827 -6.18 -17.58 -50.37
N HIS A 828 -5.70 -16.92 -51.42
CA HIS A 828 -4.34 -17.09 -51.94
C HIS A 828 -3.79 -15.80 -52.56
N PHE A 829 -2.46 -15.67 -52.53
CA PHE A 829 -1.72 -14.63 -53.25
C PHE A 829 -0.90 -15.24 -54.37
N THR A 830 -1.06 -14.65 -55.54
CA THR A 830 -0.48 -15.08 -56.82
C THR A 830 -0.46 -13.87 -57.79
N THR A 831 -0.22 -14.10 -59.07
CA THR A 831 -0.44 -13.09 -60.11
C THR A 831 -1.92 -13.05 -60.50
N PHE A 832 -2.56 -11.87 -60.42
CA PHE A 832 -3.95 -11.62 -60.85
C PHE A 832 -3.96 -10.73 -62.10
N ALA A 833 -4.77 -11.09 -63.10
CA ALA A 833 -4.90 -10.35 -64.34
C ALA A 833 -6.36 -10.09 -64.71
N THR A 834 -6.68 -8.83 -64.99
CA THR A 834 -7.95 -8.45 -65.60
C THR A 834 -7.85 -8.51 -67.13
N TYR A 835 -8.96 -8.79 -67.83
CA TYR A 835 -8.98 -8.87 -69.29
C TYR A 835 -10.38 -8.64 -69.87
N THR A 836 -10.42 -8.40 -71.18
CA THR A 836 -11.66 -8.37 -71.96
C THR A 836 -11.60 -9.42 -73.06
N VAL A 837 -12.74 -9.91 -73.53
CA VAL A 837 -12.82 -10.86 -74.65
C VAL A 837 -13.48 -10.15 -75.82
N ALA A 838 -12.87 -10.19 -77.00
CA ALA A 838 -13.49 -9.66 -78.21
C ALA A 838 -14.79 -10.42 -78.50
N THR A 839 -15.93 -9.72 -78.49
CA THR A 839 -17.20 -10.29 -78.93
C THR A 839 -17.14 -10.54 -80.43
N THR A 840 -17.25 -11.79 -80.87
CA THR A 840 -17.53 -12.10 -82.27
C THR A 840 -18.93 -11.60 -82.60
N ASN A 841 -19.03 -10.44 -83.25
CA ASN A 841 -20.29 -9.94 -83.79
C ASN A 841 -20.77 -10.93 -84.86
N GLY A 842 -21.84 -11.66 -84.55
CA GLY A 842 -22.68 -12.31 -85.54
C GLY A 842 -23.56 -11.28 -86.24
N ASP A 843 -23.56 -11.34 -87.56
CA ASP A 843 -24.33 -10.52 -88.48
C ASP A 843 -25.80 -10.31 -88.07
N GLY A 844 -26.25 -9.06 -88.15
CA GLY A 844 -27.64 -8.65 -87.94
C GLY A 844 -27.99 -7.42 -88.79
N SER A 845 -28.25 -7.67 -90.07
CA SER A 845 -28.75 -6.73 -91.07
C SER A 845 -30.06 -6.03 -90.64
N GLY A 846 -30.15 -4.72 -90.88
CA GLY A 846 -31.39 -3.94 -90.74
C GLY A 846 -31.22 -2.49 -91.19
N GLY A 847 -31.45 -2.22 -92.48
CA GLY A 847 -31.32 -0.89 -93.09
C GLY A 847 -32.61 -0.04 -93.09
N GLY A 848 -32.43 1.24 -93.45
CA GLY A 848 -33.46 2.24 -93.80
C GLY A 848 -33.28 3.55 -93.02
N SER A 849 -32.63 4.62 -93.51
CA SER A 849 -32.86 5.55 -94.65
C SER A 849 -33.69 6.80 -94.30
N GLY A 850 -33.13 7.99 -94.64
CA GLY A 850 -33.74 9.34 -94.65
C GLY A 850 -33.21 10.25 -93.53
N GLY A 851 -32.20 11.11 -93.72
CA GLY A 851 -32.20 12.37 -94.51
C GLY A 851 -32.81 13.49 -93.65
N GLY A 852 -32.20 14.64 -93.31
CA GLY A 852 -30.99 15.35 -93.67
C GLY A 852 -31.32 16.84 -93.41
N THR A 853 -30.50 17.59 -92.65
CA THR A 853 -30.20 19.03 -92.80
C THR A 853 -29.52 19.59 -91.53
N THR A 854 -28.79 20.67 -91.77
CA THR A 854 -27.64 21.20 -91.05
C THR A 854 -27.97 22.30 -90.02
N THR A 855 -26.94 22.57 -89.20
CA THR A 855 -26.55 23.82 -88.53
C THR A 855 -26.98 24.11 -87.09
N THR A 856 -25.92 24.16 -86.25
CA THR A 856 -25.57 25.13 -85.19
C THR A 856 -26.26 25.12 -83.81
N SER A 857 -25.42 24.80 -82.81
CA SER A 857 -25.37 25.27 -81.41
C SER A 857 -25.83 26.75 -81.24
N PRO A 858 -26.34 27.24 -80.08
CA PRO A 858 -26.00 26.79 -78.72
C PRO A 858 -27.14 26.73 -77.66
N ALA A 859 -26.80 26.09 -76.53
CA ALA A 859 -27.28 26.17 -75.14
C ALA A 859 -28.69 26.75 -74.80
N PRO A 860 -29.37 26.12 -73.82
CA PRO A 860 -29.98 26.86 -72.71
C PRO A 860 -29.62 26.24 -71.34
N THR A 861 -29.13 27.03 -70.37
CA THR A 861 -29.89 27.70 -69.30
C THR A 861 -30.80 26.77 -68.47
N PRO A 862 -30.54 26.61 -67.16
CA PRO A 862 -31.40 25.88 -66.24
C PRO A 862 -32.42 26.82 -65.58
N THR A 863 -33.66 26.35 -65.36
CA THR A 863 -34.64 27.04 -64.50
C THR A 863 -35.40 25.99 -63.69
N THR A 864 -34.92 25.83 -62.46
CA THR A 864 -35.64 25.75 -61.16
C THR A 864 -37.15 25.44 -61.15
N ILE A 865 -37.59 24.68 -60.14
CA ILE A 865 -38.26 25.23 -58.93
C ILE A 865 -38.64 24.11 -57.92
N PHE A 866 -38.12 24.29 -56.69
CA PHE A 866 -38.64 24.03 -55.33
C PHE A 866 -39.09 22.61 -54.92
N GLY A 867 -38.81 22.14 -53.70
CA GLY A 867 -38.23 22.72 -52.47
C GLY A 867 -38.22 21.62 -51.38
N GLY A 868 -37.63 21.73 -50.20
CA GLY A 868 -36.85 22.75 -49.55
C GLY A 868 -36.37 22.25 -48.18
N VAL A 869 -35.13 22.62 -47.85
CA VAL A 869 -34.65 23.16 -46.56
C VAL A 869 -34.62 22.25 -45.32
N PHE A 870 -33.40 21.96 -44.86
CA PHE A 870 -32.83 22.58 -43.64
C PHE A 870 -31.27 22.69 -43.76
N ASN A 871 -30.78 23.93 -43.93
CA ASN A 871 -29.41 24.39 -43.63
C ASN A 871 -29.38 24.81 -42.13
N VAL A 872 -28.26 25.05 -41.42
CA VAL A 872 -27.09 25.92 -41.69
C VAL A 872 -26.01 25.53 -40.64
N THR A 873 -24.82 25.03 -41.00
CA THR A 873 -23.53 25.69 -41.31
C THR A 873 -22.64 26.04 -40.10
N PRO A 874 -21.33 25.72 -40.15
CA PRO A 874 -20.33 26.15 -39.17
C PRO A 874 -19.62 27.47 -39.57
N ASN A 875 -18.90 28.07 -38.59
CA ASN A 875 -17.51 28.54 -38.69
C ASN A 875 -17.18 30.02 -38.30
N GLN A 876 -16.05 30.12 -37.57
CA GLN A 876 -15.08 31.23 -37.36
C GLN A 876 -15.40 32.51 -36.55
N GLY A 877 -14.44 32.86 -35.66
CA GLY A 877 -13.89 34.23 -35.62
C GLY A 877 -13.58 34.91 -34.26
N THR A 878 -12.33 34.77 -33.79
CA THR A 878 -11.44 35.82 -33.20
C THR A 878 -11.80 36.68 -31.96
N LYS A 879 -10.93 36.55 -30.93
CA LYS A 879 -10.23 37.52 -30.02
C LYS A 879 -10.95 38.80 -29.48
N SER A 880 -10.93 38.98 -28.14
CA SER A 880 -10.37 40.14 -27.40
C SER A 880 -10.91 40.31 -25.96
N GLY A 881 -10.02 40.25 -24.95
CA GLY A 881 -9.80 41.28 -23.92
C GLY A 881 -10.87 41.72 -22.90
N ASN A 882 -10.47 41.63 -21.62
CA ASN A 882 -10.85 42.40 -20.41
C ASN A 882 -12.15 42.07 -19.67
N GLY A 883 -11.98 41.75 -18.37
CA GLY A 883 -13.04 41.41 -17.44
C GLY A 883 -13.61 42.58 -16.65
N ILE A 884 -14.53 42.22 -15.73
CA ILE A 884 -14.95 42.90 -14.50
C ILE A 884 -15.57 41.79 -13.62
N LYS A 885 -15.23 41.77 -12.33
CA LYS A 885 -15.78 40.87 -11.29
C LYS A 885 -17.24 41.23 -10.95
N ASP A 886 -17.97 40.29 -10.34
CA ASP A 886 -18.99 40.62 -9.34
C ASP A 886 -18.71 39.92 -8.00
N ASP A 887 -19.21 40.54 -6.93
CA ASP A 887 -18.83 40.31 -5.55
C ASP A 887 -19.75 39.30 -4.86
N ASN A 888 -19.12 38.39 -4.10
CA ASN A 888 -19.67 37.44 -3.10
C ASN A 888 -19.85 35.98 -3.53
N GLY A 889 -18.77 35.34 -4.00
CA GLY A 889 -18.75 33.90 -4.23
C GLY A 889 -19.25 33.07 -3.04
N GLU A 890 -20.12 32.09 -3.30
CA GLU A 890 -20.20 30.85 -2.52
C GLU A 890 -20.93 29.75 -3.31
N ILE A 891 -20.48 28.53 -3.04
CA ILE A 891 -20.83 27.26 -3.66
C ILE A 891 -22.20 26.78 -3.20
N LEU A 892 -22.96 26.16 -4.10
CA LEU A 892 -24.24 25.49 -3.84
C LEU A 892 -24.05 24.29 -2.90
N GLY A 893 -24.71 24.30 -1.73
CA GLY A 893 -24.96 23.04 -1.01
C GLY A 893 -25.23 23.06 0.49
N THR A 894 -26.09 23.92 1.04
CA THR A 894 -26.81 23.58 2.28
C THR A 894 -28.22 24.17 2.28
N ASN A 895 -29.22 23.36 2.61
CA ASN A 895 -30.58 23.82 2.90
C ASN A 895 -30.99 23.27 4.26
N THR A 896 -31.19 24.18 5.22
CA THR A 896 -31.93 23.92 6.45
C THR A 896 -33.14 24.84 6.54
N SER A 897 -34.20 24.33 7.18
CA SER A 897 -35.22 25.02 8.01
C SER A 897 -36.61 25.29 7.39
N PRO A 898 -37.72 25.44 8.18
CA PRO A 898 -37.92 25.26 9.64
C PRO A 898 -39.26 24.61 10.15
N LYS A 899 -39.22 24.19 11.45
CA LYS A 899 -40.23 24.26 12.56
C LYS A 899 -41.59 23.48 12.60
N LYS A 900 -41.65 22.60 13.63
CA LYS A 900 -42.53 22.57 14.86
C LYS A 900 -44.01 22.06 14.77
N THR A 901 -44.34 20.91 15.39
CA THR A 901 -45.08 20.74 16.69
C THR A 901 -45.74 19.34 16.91
N THR A 902 -45.61 18.85 18.16
CA THR A 902 -46.51 18.01 19.01
C THR A 902 -46.83 16.51 18.74
N ALA A 903 -46.37 15.69 19.70
CA ALA A 903 -47.07 14.70 20.55
C ALA A 903 -47.58 13.32 20.04
N ASN A 904 -47.04 12.28 20.72
CA ASN A 904 -47.60 11.01 21.20
C ASN A 904 -48.18 9.90 20.27
N ALA A 905 -47.48 8.75 20.36
CA ALA A 905 -47.92 7.35 20.51
C ALA A 905 -48.78 6.67 19.43
N SER A 906 -48.23 5.58 18.85
CA SER A 906 -48.92 4.27 18.78
C SER A 906 -47.95 3.18 18.32
N ALA A 907 -47.89 2.09 19.11
CA ALA A 907 -47.23 0.84 18.77
C ALA A 907 -48.06 0.05 17.74
N LYS A 908 -47.39 -0.51 16.72
CA LYS A 908 -47.65 -1.84 16.14
C LYS A 908 -46.62 -2.12 15.05
N ASP A 909 -46.17 -3.37 15.05
CA ASP A 909 -45.40 -4.08 14.00
C ASP A 909 -43.94 -4.39 14.37
N ASN A 910 -43.76 -5.44 15.18
CA ASN A 910 -42.53 -6.25 15.27
C ASN A 910 -42.83 -7.72 15.68
N GLY A 911 -43.95 -8.28 15.21
CA GLY A 911 -44.36 -9.65 15.54
C GLY A 911 -43.57 -10.78 14.86
N GLY A 912 -42.67 -10.47 13.93
CA GLY A 912 -41.96 -11.47 13.11
C GLY A 912 -40.57 -11.88 13.58
N ILE A 913 -39.92 -11.12 14.47
CA ILE A 913 -38.50 -11.34 14.83
C ILE A 913 -38.35 -12.16 16.14
N ILE A 914 -39.41 -12.26 16.96
CA ILE A 914 -39.35 -12.92 18.26
C ILE A 914 -39.55 -14.45 18.17
N LEU A 915 -40.18 -14.97 17.11
CA LEU A 915 -40.41 -16.41 16.95
C LEU A 915 -39.22 -17.18 16.34
N GLY A 916 -38.38 -16.52 15.54
CA GLY A 916 -37.20 -17.14 14.93
C GLY A 916 -36.07 -17.40 15.93
N LEU A 917 -35.89 -16.51 16.91
CA LEU A 917 -34.86 -16.65 17.95
C LEU A 917 -35.23 -17.74 18.97
N ALA A 918 -36.51 -17.91 19.32
CA ALA A 918 -36.95 -18.94 20.26
C ALA A 918 -36.75 -20.38 19.73
N TRP A 919 -36.87 -20.59 18.41
CA TRP A 919 -36.67 -21.92 17.80
C TRP A 919 -35.19 -22.34 17.83
N TYR A 920 -34.27 -21.39 17.63
CA TYR A 920 -32.83 -21.64 17.66
C TYR A 920 -32.34 -22.08 19.05
N TRP A 921 -32.89 -21.48 20.11
CA TRP A 921 -32.61 -21.89 21.49
C TRP A 921 -33.16 -23.27 21.85
N TRP A 922 -34.32 -23.66 21.32
CA TRP A 922 -34.89 -24.98 21.57
C TRP A 922 -34.11 -26.12 20.90
N VAL A 923 -33.60 -25.91 19.68
CA VAL A 923 -32.76 -26.91 18.98
C VAL A 923 -31.41 -27.08 19.68
N ALA A 924 -30.81 -25.99 20.18
CA ALA A 924 -29.56 -26.03 20.94
C ALA A 924 -29.73 -26.78 22.28
N ILE A 925 -30.84 -26.56 22.99
CA ILE A 925 -31.15 -27.26 24.25
C ILE A 925 -31.36 -28.76 24.01
N LEU A 926 -32.06 -29.15 22.95
CA LEU A 926 -32.25 -30.57 22.62
C LEU A 926 -30.93 -31.27 22.23
N ALA A 927 -30.00 -30.58 21.57
CA ALA A 927 -28.68 -31.12 21.26
C ALA A 927 -27.82 -31.34 22.51
N VAL A 928 -27.87 -30.41 23.47
CA VAL A 928 -27.17 -30.54 24.77
C VAL A 928 -27.77 -31.66 25.60
N LEU A 929 -29.11 -31.78 25.66
CA LEU A 929 -29.77 -32.89 26.36
C LEU A 929 -29.45 -34.25 25.72
N GLY A 930 -29.30 -34.31 24.40
CA GLY A 930 -28.84 -35.51 23.68
C GLY A 930 -27.41 -35.91 24.05
N LEU A 931 -26.50 -34.95 24.18
CA LEU A 931 -25.10 -35.20 24.59
C LEU A 931 -24.98 -35.62 26.06
N VAL A 932 -25.78 -35.01 26.95
CA VAL A 932 -25.87 -35.40 28.36
C VAL A 932 -26.45 -36.81 28.50
N TRP A 933 -27.48 -37.16 27.72
CA TRP A 933 -28.06 -38.50 27.71
C TRP A 933 -27.11 -39.55 27.13
N TRP A 934 -26.34 -39.21 26.09
CA TRP A 934 -25.27 -40.07 25.54
C TRP A 934 -24.15 -40.31 26.56
N GLY A 935 -23.72 -39.26 27.28
CA GLY A 935 -22.76 -39.38 28.37
C GLY A 935 -23.27 -40.24 29.54
N PHE A 936 -24.54 -40.09 29.90
CA PHE A 936 -25.18 -40.89 30.96
C PHE A 936 -25.38 -42.36 30.53
N SER A 937 -25.68 -42.59 29.25
CA SER A 937 -25.76 -43.93 28.64
C SER A 937 -24.39 -44.62 28.62
N ALA A 938 -23.34 -43.89 28.21
CA ALA A 938 -21.95 -44.38 28.18
C ALA A 938 -21.38 -44.64 29.59
N TRP A 939 -21.84 -43.88 30.59
CA TRP A 939 -21.50 -44.10 32.00
C TRP A 939 -22.24 -45.33 32.57
N ARG A 940 -23.49 -45.56 32.15
CA ARG A 940 -24.30 -46.71 32.60
C ARG A 940 -23.83 -48.04 32.02
N THR A 941 -23.36 -48.08 30.77
CA THR A 941 -22.77 -49.31 30.17
C THR A 941 -21.40 -49.67 30.73
N ARG A 942 -20.63 -48.71 31.26
CA ARG A 942 -19.34 -49.00 31.93
C ARG A 942 -19.47 -49.55 33.36
N ARG A 943 -20.66 -49.49 33.96
CA ARG A 943 -20.93 -50.03 35.30
C ARG A 943 -21.54 -51.44 35.32
N SER A 944 -21.85 -52.03 34.15
CA SER A 944 -22.34 -53.41 34.05
C SER A 944 -21.25 -54.46 33.80
N ASP A 945 -20.00 -54.05 33.52
CA ASP A 945 -18.87 -54.97 33.26
C ASP A 945 -17.94 -55.15 34.47
N THR A 946 -18.40 -54.78 35.66
CA THR A 946 -17.76 -55.13 36.95
C THR A 946 -18.81 -55.64 37.94
N PHE A 947 -19.40 -56.78 37.58
CA PHE A 947 -19.84 -57.85 38.48
C PHE A 947 -19.60 -59.21 37.83
#